data_AF-A0A916WI60-F1
#
_entry.id   AF-A0A916WI60-F1
#
_cell.length_a   1.000
_cell.length_b   1.000
_cell.length_c   1.000
_cell.angle_alpha   90.00
_cell.angle_beta   90.00
_cell.angle_gamma   90.00
#
_symmetry.space_group_name_H-M   'P 1'
#
loop_
_entity.id
_entity.type
_entity.pdbx_description
1 polymer ?
#
loop_
_entity_poly.entity_id
_entity_poly.type
_entity_poly.pdbx_seq_one_letter_code
_entity_poly.pdbx_strand_id
1 'polypeptide(L)'
;MRQLLIAVLLVSAVATTGVIATPQPALAASSGNAASTGTVLFNEVRNGGPRSDADGFFELRNWGETAVDLTGWSVYRCSVQGLRANFGRPEGDLHGVVLQPGEIFTVSKVGMPGDAHVSQPYSINGFGLYLEAPGGVRADAVGVYPNEPWPTTSECTVGSNLTNTLNFALGESWQRVTATGNPAEDFVAAPSTIGAANTTRPTPRANTGVVISEFAAAGADAPDDEFVELLNTSDARVDIGGWQLFRCTASGRVRPDTLQLTVADHTRIAPGERFVIGGPGFTGDADAEYGRELADVTSGVLLQTADDRLVDRVATSNYDDSACQNDKLPAVLDFVADESYQLTDDGFIVAQRTPGRANASRAASVFAQEFAYGEPSVAISEIGNDPSSDQLPGGRQPNNYIELGNYGEQTVDIGGYTIRRCEVSGIRSREVQATVPDGTELNPGATFVAARAGTGIAGDVTYDTSLNFLGGGVWVADATGHRIDSAGVYALNEMDESLVTPSPCTKGVAIATFAPDRMRGETFQRTRFTGVDDDDFVTAPATPGELDEHEWVDPTLAVSAGTPLPARTVAAEPVVTPGAAVTVLEAYSGSSAAPLAKRVGAAETQLDPAAPAAAENDAWEYPYQRFVIDAEGLGAGSVVTWAGSTSGRNEIQFSVWDAAASEWRLLDAGTSALEGELKKNDIDAGTVTLLAQNGPRTEPTLAAEADGALENPDDYDLAISHITDTQYLTETYPAVYAELVSWIAESADDRKIAFATHTGDLVQNWVDPNQDDTRARREFERASAAQAILDEAGVPNSVLPGNHDNKRGVTNGLFNEYFPPSRYADTETYAGSIAPDDNSANYSTFEQGGARFLMLSLPYAYGEAEIAWASEVVTAHPDHNVVVSTHEHVTPKTDLEDAHRSANSRWVSNGQKLWDRVIAPNRNVVVVLSGHFHGIGQIVTENAGGIEGHDVVELLADYQEFRTHTGERATGFQRLLQIDLASSRVAVDTFSARLDATASFDYDYQQFRPENGRGDTLANGRPWRIIEAGVQNRYTADDDEFGASVGFQYVKRVDTSAITVKPVAEAPLARSSAGWRWERDPNA
;
A
#
# COMPACT_ATOMS: atom_id res chain seq x y z
N MET A 1 -61.15 -3.09 -9.05
CA MET A 1 -62.54 -2.89 -9.53
C MET A 1 -62.84 -1.39 -9.48
N ARG A 2 -63.07 -0.72 -10.63
CA ARG A 2 -63.64 0.65 -10.87
C ARG A 2 -62.93 1.87 -10.23
N GLN A 3 -62.31 2.80 -10.98
CA GLN A 3 -62.85 3.94 -11.79
C GLN A 3 -63.68 4.95 -10.94
N LEU A 4 -63.61 6.30 -11.02
CA LEU A 4 -62.98 7.34 -11.86
C LEU A 4 -63.29 8.75 -11.24
N LEU A 5 -62.61 9.83 -11.70
CA LEU A 5 -62.97 11.29 -11.81
C LEU A 5 -61.82 12.20 -11.29
N ILE A 6 -60.96 12.82 -12.11
CA ILE A 6 -61.06 13.88 -13.15
C ILE A 6 -61.41 15.28 -12.60
N ALA A 7 -60.40 16.17 -12.63
CA ALA A 7 -60.54 17.56 -13.09
C ALA A 7 -59.20 18.06 -13.68
N VAL A 8 -59.25 18.49 -14.93
CA VAL A 8 -58.15 19.00 -15.79
C VAL A 8 -58.45 20.46 -16.11
N LEU A 9 -57.43 21.34 -16.12
CA LEU A 9 -57.21 22.39 -17.14
C LEU A 9 -55.89 23.15 -16.79
N LEU A 10 -54.75 22.95 -17.48
CA LEU A 10 -54.33 23.36 -18.84
C LEU A 10 -53.60 24.72 -18.84
N VAL A 11 -52.35 24.73 -19.32
CA VAL A 11 -51.77 25.57 -20.42
C VAL A 11 -50.30 25.14 -20.59
N SER A 12 -49.97 24.25 -21.54
CA SER A 12 -49.51 24.49 -22.93
C SER A 12 -47.99 24.64 -23.09
N ALA A 13 -47.31 23.59 -23.59
CA ALA A 13 -46.28 23.72 -24.63
C ALA A 13 -45.92 22.35 -25.26
N VAL A 14 -45.79 22.39 -26.58
CA VAL A 14 -45.67 21.33 -27.61
C VAL A 14 -44.54 20.31 -27.41
N ALA A 15 -44.80 19.10 -27.91
CA ALA A 15 -44.04 17.87 -27.79
C ALA A 15 -42.87 17.71 -28.77
N THR A 16 -41.82 17.01 -28.31
CA THR A 16 -40.99 16.11 -29.10
C THR A 16 -40.78 14.81 -28.30
N THR A 17 -40.88 13.69 -28.99
CA THR A 17 -40.93 12.30 -28.48
C THR A 17 -39.75 11.92 -27.59
N GLY A 18 -40.02 11.62 -26.32
CA GLY A 18 -39.07 10.98 -25.40
C GLY A 18 -39.26 9.46 -25.39
N VAL A 19 -38.18 8.74 -25.72
CA VAL A 19 -38.03 7.32 -25.42
C VAL A 19 -37.69 7.21 -23.93
N ILE A 20 -38.49 6.47 -23.16
CA ILE A 20 -38.21 6.16 -21.76
C ILE A 20 -37.08 5.12 -21.76
N ALA A 21 -35.86 5.56 -21.48
CA ALA A 21 -34.74 4.69 -21.16
C ALA A 21 -34.79 4.39 -19.65
N THR A 22 -34.89 3.11 -19.30
CA THR A 22 -34.55 2.58 -17.98
C THR A 22 -33.09 2.92 -17.66
N PRO A 23 -32.73 3.32 -16.43
CA PRO A 23 -31.34 3.59 -16.09
C PRO A 23 -30.55 2.28 -16.14
N GLN A 24 -29.67 2.14 -17.13
CA GLN A 24 -28.57 1.18 -17.06
C GLN A 24 -27.55 1.71 -16.05
N PRO A 25 -26.94 0.85 -15.22
CA PRO A 25 -25.79 1.25 -14.43
C PRO A 25 -24.69 1.73 -15.38
N ALA A 26 -24.20 2.94 -15.16
CA ALA A 26 -23.08 3.49 -15.91
C ALA A 26 -21.84 2.66 -15.56
N LEU A 27 -21.34 1.90 -16.53
CA LEU A 27 -20.03 1.27 -16.47
C LEU A 27 -18.99 2.38 -16.27
N ALA A 28 -18.23 2.25 -15.19
CA ALA A 28 -17.05 3.05 -14.89
C ALA A 28 -16.14 3.13 -16.11
N ALA A 29 -15.80 4.35 -16.53
CA ALA A 29 -14.69 4.57 -17.45
C ALA A 29 -13.41 4.37 -16.64
N SER A 30 -12.79 3.20 -16.74
CA SER A 30 -11.47 2.97 -16.19
C SER A 30 -10.44 3.80 -16.96
N SER A 31 -9.53 4.41 -16.21
CA SER A 31 -8.37 5.14 -16.71
C SER A 31 -7.55 4.29 -17.70
N GLY A 32 -7.17 4.90 -18.83
CA GLY A 32 -5.96 4.52 -19.57
C GLY A 32 -5.96 3.28 -20.47
N ASN A 33 -7.09 2.75 -20.95
CA ASN A 33 -7.04 1.74 -22.03
C ASN A 33 -6.80 2.40 -23.40
N ALA A 34 -5.59 2.90 -23.63
CA ALA A 34 -5.17 3.31 -24.97
C ALA A 34 -5.24 2.08 -25.90
N ALA A 35 -6.13 2.13 -26.89
CA ALA A 35 -6.28 1.11 -27.92
C ALA A 35 -4.92 0.85 -28.61
N SER A 36 -4.65 -0.39 -29.04
CA SER A 36 -3.43 -0.73 -29.77
C SER A 36 -3.27 0.20 -30.98
N THR A 37 -2.24 1.04 -30.97
CA THR A 37 -1.99 2.01 -32.06
C THR A 37 -1.02 1.48 -33.12
N GLY A 38 -0.40 0.32 -32.87
CA GLY A 38 0.59 -0.30 -33.75
C GLY A 38 -0.01 -1.20 -34.82
N THR A 39 0.60 -1.25 -36.00
CA THR A 39 0.32 -2.27 -37.03
C THR A 39 1.09 -3.57 -36.80
N VAL A 40 2.07 -3.57 -35.90
CA VAL A 40 2.85 -4.75 -35.52
C VAL A 40 2.28 -5.28 -34.20
N LEU A 41 1.79 -6.51 -34.23
CA LEU A 41 1.08 -7.15 -33.12
C LEU A 41 1.68 -8.53 -32.83
N PHE A 42 1.47 -9.04 -31.61
CA PHE A 42 1.75 -10.43 -31.27
C PHE A 42 0.89 -11.37 -32.14
N ASN A 43 1.51 -12.33 -32.80
CA ASN A 43 0.87 -13.20 -33.78
C ASN A 43 0.57 -14.60 -33.23
N GLU A 44 1.54 -15.25 -32.60
CA GLU A 44 1.40 -16.58 -32.01
C GLU A 44 2.22 -16.59 -30.72
N VAL A 45 1.66 -17.13 -29.63
CA VAL A 45 2.35 -17.20 -28.32
C VAL A 45 2.10 -18.54 -27.62
N ARG A 46 3.10 -19.04 -26.90
CA ARG A 46 2.94 -20.14 -25.94
C ARG A 46 4.06 -20.16 -24.90
N ASN A 47 3.79 -20.75 -23.73
CA ASN A 47 4.73 -20.91 -22.62
C ASN A 47 5.32 -22.32 -22.45
N GLY A 48 5.05 -23.26 -23.37
CA GLY A 48 5.61 -24.61 -23.32
C GLY A 48 5.12 -25.47 -24.47
N GLY A 49 5.47 -26.75 -24.48
CA GLY A 49 5.07 -27.66 -25.55
C GLY A 49 5.32 -29.14 -25.24
N PRO A 50 5.12 -30.04 -26.22
CA PRO A 50 5.10 -31.49 -26.01
C PRO A 50 6.45 -32.08 -25.58
N ARG A 51 7.56 -31.37 -25.83
CA ARG A 51 8.92 -31.84 -25.47
C ARG A 51 9.40 -31.31 -24.13
N SER A 52 8.95 -30.11 -23.74
CA SER A 52 9.44 -29.42 -22.55
C SER A 52 8.53 -28.27 -22.13
N ASP A 53 8.46 -28.01 -20.82
CA ASP A 53 7.89 -26.78 -20.27
C ASP A 53 8.67 -25.53 -20.62
N ALA A 54 9.91 -25.68 -21.08
CA ALA A 54 10.71 -24.55 -21.52
C ALA A 54 10.46 -24.17 -22.98
N ASP A 55 9.64 -24.93 -23.74
CA ASP A 55 9.42 -24.74 -25.18
C ASP A 55 8.48 -23.54 -25.50
N GLY A 56 8.75 -22.39 -24.90
CA GLY A 56 8.03 -21.13 -25.13
C GLY A 56 8.57 -20.32 -26.31
N PHE A 57 7.68 -19.56 -26.95
CA PHE A 57 8.01 -18.59 -28.00
C PHE A 57 6.90 -17.54 -28.15
N PHE A 58 7.23 -16.47 -28.85
CA PHE A 58 6.25 -15.55 -29.42
C PHE A 58 6.63 -15.16 -30.84
N GLU A 59 5.65 -14.63 -31.56
CA GLU A 59 5.82 -14.07 -32.89
C GLU A 59 5.29 -12.65 -32.95
N LEU A 60 5.97 -11.82 -33.73
CA LEU A 60 5.47 -10.52 -34.17
C LEU A 60 5.07 -10.63 -35.63
N ARG A 61 3.94 -10.00 -35.99
CA ARG A 61 3.52 -9.87 -37.39
C ARG A 61 3.14 -8.43 -37.69
N ASN A 62 3.52 -7.97 -38.88
CA ASN A 62 3.02 -6.71 -39.41
C ASN A 62 1.65 -6.92 -40.09
N TRP A 63 0.59 -6.46 -39.44
CA TRP A 63 -0.80 -6.47 -39.93
C TRP A 63 -1.15 -5.26 -40.82
N GLY A 64 -0.22 -4.31 -40.96
CA GLY A 64 -0.38 -3.12 -41.79
C GLY A 64 -0.04 -3.32 -43.26
N GLU A 65 -0.17 -2.25 -44.04
CA GLU A 65 0.08 -2.25 -45.49
C GLU A 65 1.49 -1.75 -45.87
N THR A 66 2.28 -1.26 -44.91
CA THR A 66 3.63 -0.72 -45.14
C THR A 66 4.67 -1.41 -44.27
N ALA A 67 5.92 -1.47 -44.74
CA ALA A 67 7.03 -2.00 -43.95
C ALA A 67 7.27 -1.17 -42.67
N VAL A 68 7.63 -1.83 -41.57
CA VAL A 68 7.91 -1.21 -40.27
C VAL A 68 9.31 -1.58 -39.82
N ASP A 69 10.13 -0.58 -39.48
CA ASP A 69 11.46 -0.76 -38.86
C ASP A 69 11.28 -0.84 -37.34
N LEU A 70 11.71 -1.95 -36.76
CA LEU A 70 11.61 -2.24 -35.33
C LEU A 70 12.82 -1.73 -34.52
N THR A 71 13.70 -0.94 -35.13
CA THR A 71 14.79 -0.30 -34.40
C THR A 71 14.26 0.61 -33.29
N GLY A 72 14.67 0.34 -32.05
CA GLY A 72 14.22 1.06 -30.85
C GLY A 72 12.91 0.55 -30.25
N TRP A 73 12.34 -0.53 -30.80
CA TRP A 73 11.24 -1.26 -30.16
C TRP A 73 11.78 -2.26 -29.14
N SER A 74 10.98 -2.52 -28.10
CA SER A 74 11.31 -3.47 -27.04
C SER A 74 10.12 -4.40 -26.78
N VAL A 75 10.39 -5.68 -26.57
CA VAL A 75 9.41 -6.61 -26.00
C VAL A 75 9.80 -6.89 -24.57
N TYR A 76 8.89 -6.73 -23.62
CA TYR A 76 9.10 -7.12 -22.23
C TYR A 76 8.19 -8.29 -21.88
N ARG A 77 8.63 -9.11 -20.92
CA ARG A 77 7.80 -10.17 -20.34
C ARG A 77 7.12 -9.69 -19.07
N CYS A 78 5.92 -10.20 -18.78
CA CYS A 78 5.33 -10.15 -17.44
C CYS A 78 5.53 -11.48 -16.70
N SER A 79 5.68 -11.41 -15.38
CA SER A 79 5.81 -12.56 -14.47
C SER A 79 4.49 -13.32 -14.34
N VAL A 80 4.49 -14.40 -13.54
CA VAL A 80 3.26 -15.12 -13.18
C VAL A 80 2.25 -14.23 -12.44
N GLN A 81 2.74 -13.19 -11.75
CA GLN A 81 1.88 -12.20 -11.08
C GLN A 81 1.30 -11.17 -12.04
N GLY A 82 1.60 -11.19 -13.35
CA GLY A 82 1.08 -10.16 -14.26
C GLY A 82 1.85 -8.84 -14.23
N LEU A 83 3.03 -8.79 -13.60
CA LEU A 83 3.86 -7.58 -13.52
C LEU A 83 5.01 -7.65 -14.52
N ARG A 84 5.32 -6.56 -15.22
CA ARG A 84 6.45 -6.51 -16.15
C ARG A 84 7.76 -6.72 -15.40
N ALA A 85 8.65 -7.50 -16.01
CA ALA A 85 9.96 -7.82 -15.47
C ALA A 85 11.06 -7.43 -16.46
N ASN A 86 12.29 -7.28 -15.94
CA ASN A 86 13.49 -7.02 -16.74
C ASN A 86 13.42 -5.72 -17.59
N PHE A 87 13.00 -4.60 -17.01
CA PHE A 87 12.91 -3.29 -17.70
C PHE A 87 14.20 -2.86 -18.46
N GLY A 88 15.37 -3.41 -18.12
CA GLY A 88 16.64 -3.17 -18.84
C GLY A 88 17.08 -4.26 -19.83
N ARG A 89 16.29 -5.32 -20.05
CA ARG A 89 16.65 -6.46 -20.91
C ARG A 89 15.42 -6.97 -21.69
N PRO A 90 15.14 -6.41 -22.88
CA PRO A 90 14.02 -6.87 -23.70
C PRO A 90 14.22 -8.31 -24.21
N GLU A 91 13.12 -8.95 -24.59
CA GLU A 91 12.97 -10.32 -25.07
C GLU A 91 13.49 -10.52 -26.50
N GLY A 92 14.67 -9.99 -26.83
CA GLY A 92 15.29 -10.12 -28.15
C GLY A 92 15.84 -8.78 -28.66
N ASP A 93 16.80 -8.85 -29.58
CA ASP A 93 17.32 -7.67 -30.27
C ASP A 93 16.52 -7.43 -31.56
N LEU A 94 15.71 -6.36 -31.58
CA LEU A 94 14.92 -5.94 -32.73
C LEU A 94 15.64 -4.91 -33.61
N HIS A 95 16.89 -4.55 -33.28
CA HIS A 95 17.65 -3.55 -34.03
C HIS A 95 17.88 -4.00 -35.48
N GLY A 96 17.44 -3.17 -36.42
CA GLY A 96 17.58 -3.43 -37.86
C GLY A 96 16.61 -4.48 -38.42
N VAL A 97 15.65 -4.95 -37.63
CA VAL A 97 14.56 -5.81 -38.13
C VAL A 97 13.52 -4.94 -38.84
N VAL A 98 13.27 -5.22 -40.12
CA VAL A 98 12.26 -4.52 -40.93
C VAL A 98 11.20 -5.51 -41.39
N LEU A 99 10.00 -5.42 -40.84
CA LEU A 99 8.90 -6.33 -41.18
C LEU A 99 8.06 -5.79 -42.35
N GLN A 100 8.07 -6.52 -43.46
CA GLN A 100 7.16 -6.31 -44.58
C GLN A 100 5.71 -6.62 -44.20
N PRO A 101 4.70 -6.10 -44.94
CA PRO A 101 3.30 -6.45 -44.74
C PRO A 101 3.09 -7.98 -44.71
N GLY A 102 2.56 -8.48 -43.60
CA GLY A 102 2.29 -9.90 -43.36
C GLY A 102 3.50 -10.76 -42.96
N GLU A 103 4.71 -10.19 -42.90
CA GLU A 103 5.92 -10.90 -42.45
C GLU A 103 5.87 -11.21 -40.96
N ILE A 104 6.44 -12.35 -40.59
CA ILE A 104 6.49 -12.89 -39.22
C ILE A 104 7.94 -12.88 -38.75
N PHE A 105 8.15 -12.47 -37.50
CA PHE A 105 9.43 -12.58 -36.80
C PHE A 105 9.24 -13.40 -35.53
N THR A 106 9.94 -14.53 -35.44
CA THR A 106 9.78 -15.50 -34.36
C THR A 106 10.91 -15.37 -33.35
N VAL A 107 10.55 -15.20 -32.08
CA VAL A 107 11.49 -15.27 -30.96
C VAL A 107 11.16 -16.48 -30.09
N SER A 108 12.12 -17.39 -29.93
CA SER A 108 11.88 -18.67 -29.25
C SER A 108 12.95 -19.04 -28.23
N LYS A 109 12.67 -19.99 -27.35
CA LYS A 109 13.68 -20.53 -26.45
C LYS A 109 14.87 -21.10 -27.23
N VAL A 110 16.10 -20.84 -26.76
CA VAL A 110 17.32 -21.50 -27.30
C VAL A 110 17.11 -23.02 -27.40
N GLY A 111 17.25 -23.55 -28.62
CA GLY A 111 16.98 -24.95 -28.95
C GLY A 111 15.68 -25.19 -29.73
N MET A 112 14.90 -24.14 -29.99
CA MET A 112 13.73 -24.12 -30.88
C MET A 112 14.02 -23.36 -32.18
N PRO A 113 13.23 -23.59 -33.26
CA PRO A 113 13.30 -22.74 -34.45
C PRO A 113 12.87 -21.29 -34.12
N GLY A 114 13.51 -20.31 -34.74
CA GLY A 114 13.20 -18.88 -34.56
C GLY A 114 14.26 -17.99 -35.21
N ASP A 115 13.93 -16.73 -35.45
CA ASP A 115 14.84 -15.70 -35.99
C ASP A 115 15.76 -15.12 -34.90
N ALA A 116 15.24 -15.06 -33.67
CA ALA A 116 16.00 -14.72 -32.47
C ALA A 116 15.66 -15.68 -31.32
N HIS A 117 16.49 -15.65 -30.26
CA HIS A 117 16.32 -16.57 -29.15
C HIS A 117 16.45 -15.95 -27.77
N VAL A 118 15.66 -16.47 -26.84
CA VAL A 118 15.72 -16.15 -25.40
C VAL A 118 16.21 -17.34 -24.58
N SER A 119 16.92 -17.05 -23.50
CA SER A 119 17.50 -18.08 -22.63
C SER A 119 16.55 -18.53 -21.51
N GLN A 120 15.67 -17.64 -21.04
CA GLN A 120 14.76 -17.89 -19.93
C GLN A 120 13.37 -18.30 -20.45
N PRO A 121 12.80 -19.43 -19.99
CA PRO A 121 11.45 -19.84 -20.38
C PRO A 121 10.37 -18.90 -19.80
N TYR A 122 9.17 -18.97 -20.36
CA TYR A 122 7.99 -18.36 -19.76
C TYR A 122 7.44 -19.25 -18.64
N SER A 123 6.78 -18.66 -17.65
CA SER A 123 6.19 -19.43 -16.55
C SER A 123 5.02 -20.26 -17.08
N ILE A 124 4.95 -21.51 -16.64
CA ILE A 124 3.85 -22.42 -16.96
C ILE A 124 2.55 -22.06 -16.22
N ASN A 125 2.60 -21.28 -15.14
CA ASN A 125 1.39 -20.90 -14.39
C ASN A 125 0.76 -19.60 -14.91
N GLY A 126 1.43 -18.89 -15.81
CA GLY A 126 0.92 -17.68 -16.45
C GLY A 126 2.08 -16.79 -16.91
N PHE A 127 1.89 -16.04 -17.99
CA PHE A 127 2.89 -15.12 -18.53
C PHE A 127 2.24 -14.04 -19.37
N GLY A 128 2.93 -12.93 -19.57
CA GLY A 128 2.47 -11.86 -20.46
C GLY A 128 3.62 -11.30 -21.29
N LEU A 129 3.26 -10.60 -22.36
CA LEU A 129 4.19 -9.91 -23.24
C LEU A 129 3.69 -8.50 -23.51
N TYR A 130 4.59 -7.52 -23.43
CA TYR A 130 4.33 -6.11 -23.69
C TYR A 130 5.25 -5.63 -24.80
N LEU A 131 4.68 -5.16 -25.91
CA LEU A 131 5.41 -4.59 -27.03
C LEU A 131 5.41 -3.07 -26.91
N GLU A 132 6.60 -2.48 -26.79
CA GLU A 132 6.84 -1.06 -26.64
C GLU A 132 7.50 -0.49 -27.89
N ALA A 133 6.91 0.57 -28.45
CA ALA A 133 7.49 1.36 -29.52
C ALA A 133 8.42 2.46 -28.96
N PRO A 134 9.27 3.10 -29.80
CA PRO A 134 10.14 4.18 -29.36
C PRO A 134 9.38 5.29 -28.61
N GLY A 135 9.91 5.72 -27.46
CA GLY A 135 9.28 6.73 -26.61
C GLY A 135 8.35 6.16 -25.53
N GLY A 136 8.34 4.84 -25.30
CA GLY A 136 7.58 4.21 -24.21
C GLY A 136 6.11 3.92 -24.53
N VAL A 137 5.71 4.06 -25.79
CA VAL A 137 4.31 3.88 -26.21
C VAL A 137 4.00 2.39 -26.38
N ARG A 138 2.94 1.91 -25.71
CA ARG A 138 2.44 0.53 -25.90
C ARG A 138 1.94 0.34 -27.33
N ALA A 139 2.54 -0.59 -28.07
CA ALA A 139 2.08 -0.99 -29.40
C ALA A 139 1.08 -2.16 -29.35
N ASP A 140 1.36 -3.20 -28.57
CA ASP A 140 0.49 -4.35 -28.33
C ASP A 140 0.83 -5.00 -26.97
N ALA A 141 -0.09 -5.77 -26.41
CA ALA A 141 0.17 -6.62 -25.25
C ALA A 141 -0.73 -7.86 -25.25
N VAL A 142 -0.20 -8.97 -24.75
CA VAL A 142 -0.96 -10.23 -24.60
C VAL A 142 -0.58 -10.94 -23.31
N GLY A 143 -1.57 -11.20 -22.48
CA GLY A 143 -1.45 -11.94 -21.22
C GLY A 143 -2.12 -13.30 -21.31
N VAL A 144 -1.45 -14.33 -20.79
CA VAL A 144 -1.99 -15.68 -20.61
C VAL A 144 -2.04 -15.96 -19.10
N TYR A 145 -3.20 -15.74 -18.51
CA TYR A 145 -3.43 -15.74 -17.06
C TYR A 145 -4.85 -16.23 -16.72
N PRO A 146 -5.11 -16.63 -15.46
CA PRO A 146 -6.46 -16.90 -15.00
C PRO A 146 -7.42 -15.72 -15.20
N ASN A 147 -8.65 -16.06 -15.60
CA ASN A 147 -9.76 -15.10 -15.77
C ASN A 147 -10.84 -15.22 -14.68
N GLU A 148 -10.85 -16.31 -13.93
CA GLU A 148 -11.85 -16.64 -12.93
C GLU A 148 -11.14 -17.23 -11.69
N PRO A 149 -11.75 -17.20 -10.50
CA PRO A 149 -12.94 -16.40 -10.14
C PRO A 149 -12.69 -14.87 -10.26
N TRP A 150 -11.44 -14.42 -10.15
CA TRP A 150 -11.05 -13.04 -10.42
C TRP A 150 -9.91 -12.99 -11.47
N PRO A 151 -9.98 -12.11 -12.48
CA PRO A 151 -8.92 -12.02 -13.50
C PRO A 151 -7.60 -11.47 -12.94
N THR A 152 -6.46 -12.01 -13.38
CA THR A 152 -5.17 -11.32 -13.17
C THR A 152 -5.19 -9.97 -13.87
N THR A 153 -5.07 -8.88 -13.13
CA THR A 153 -5.02 -7.52 -13.70
C THR A 153 -3.59 -7.18 -14.09
N SER A 154 -3.27 -7.09 -15.38
CA SER A 154 -1.88 -6.94 -15.84
C SER A 154 -1.72 -5.81 -16.87
N GLU A 155 -0.61 -5.09 -16.78
CA GLU A 155 -0.17 -4.15 -17.83
C GLU A 155 0.17 -4.86 -19.17
N CYS A 156 0.48 -6.15 -19.13
CA CYS A 156 0.67 -7.00 -20.31
C CYS A 156 -0.65 -7.50 -20.91
N THR A 157 -1.79 -7.05 -20.40
CA THR A 157 -3.11 -7.44 -20.90
C THR A 157 -3.82 -6.24 -21.52
N VAL A 158 -4.56 -6.49 -22.60
CA VAL A 158 -5.47 -5.52 -23.21
C VAL A 158 -6.89 -6.05 -23.06
N GLY A 159 -7.69 -5.42 -22.20
CA GLY A 159 -9.07 -5.87 -21.95
C GLY A 159 -9.15 -7.15 -21.09
N SER A 160 -8.85 -8.32 -21.66
CA SER A 160 -8.99 -9.64 -21.01
C SER A 160 -7.77 -10.54 -21.21
N ASN A 161 -7.54 -11.49 -20.31
CA ASN A 161 -6.45 -12.47 -20.46
C ASN A 161 -6.89 -13.59 -21.41
N LEU A 162 -5.92 -14.17 -22.12
CA LEU A 162 -6.06 -15.53 -22.64
C LEU A 162 -5.98 -16.51 -21.48
N THR A 163 -6.76 -17.59 -21.52
CA THR A 163 -6.72 -18.60 -20.45
C THR A 163 -5.45 -19.44 -20.55
N ASN A 164 -4.90 -19.87 -19.42
CA ASN A 164 -3.68 -20.67 -19.38
C ASN A 164 -3.96 -22.17 -19.56
N THR A 165 -4.63 -22.53 -20.66
CA THR A 165 -5.31 -23.84 -20.87
C THR A 165 -4.82 -24.65 -22.07
N LEU A 166 -3.69 -24.26 -22.67
CA LEU A 166 -3.13 -24.93 -23.85
C LEU A 166 -2.82 -26.41 -23.59
N ASN A 167 -3.23 -27.29 -24.52
CA ASN A 167 -2.87 -28.71 -24.47
C ASN A 167 -1.49 -28.97 -25.07
N PHE A 168 -0.49 -29.14 -24.21
CA PHE A 168 0.89 -29.38 -24.63
C PHE A 168 1.08 -30.71 -25.37
N ALA A 169 0.28 -31.75 -25.07
CA ALA A 169 0.34 -33.02 -25.79
C ALA A 169 -0.01 -32.86 -27.29
N LEU A 170 -0.90 -31.92 -27.62
CA LEU A 170 -1.28 -31.59 -29.00
C LEU A 170 -0.39 -30.50 -29.64
N GLY A 171 0.57 -29.96 -28.90
CA GLY A 171 1.43 -28.87 -29.36
C GLY A 171 0.69 -27.56 -29.61
N GLU A 172 -0.35 -27.28 -28.84
CA GLU A 172 -1.15 -26.05 -29.00
C GLU A 172 -0.38 -24.76 -28.66
N SER A 173 -0.79 -23.70 -29.32
CA SER A 173 -0.41 -22.30 -29.08
C SER A 173 -1.64 -21.40 -29.21
N TRP A 174 -1.54 -20.19 -28.66
CA TRP A 174 -2.52 -19.15 -28.92
C TRP A 174 -2.15 -18.42 -30.21
N GLN A 175 -3.05 -18.44 -31.19
CA GLN A 175 -2.83 -17.87 -32.52
C GLN A 175 -3.82 -16.75 -32.81
N ARG A 176 -3.31 -15.56 -33.13
CA ARG A 176 -4.12 -14.39 -33.48
C ARG A 176 -4.79 -14.58 -34.85
N VAL A 177 -6.11 -14.44 -34.90
CA VAL A 177 -6.95 -14.54 -36.11
C VAL A 177 -7.59 -13.22 -36.50
N THR A 178 -7.71 -12.27 -35.57
CA THR A 178 -8.23 -10.91 -35.79
C THR A 178 -7.57 -9.91 -34.81
N ALA A 179 -7.87 -8.62 -34.96
CA ALA A 179 -7.28 -7.53 -34.17
C ALA A 179 -8.36 -6.51 -33.76
N THR A 180 -9.35 -6.95 -32.99
CA THR A 180 -10.40 -6.12 -32.38
C THR A 180 -9.89 -5.40 -31.12
N GLY A 181 -8.78 -5.85 -30.55
CA GLY A 181 -8.23 -5.36 -29.28
C GLY A 181 -8.74 -6.13 -28.07
N ASN A 182 -9.51 -7.20 -28.28
CA ASN A 182 -9.95 -8.13 -27.24
C ASN A 182 -9.29 -9.50 -27.48
N PRO A 183 -8.29 -9.91 -26.67
CA PRO A 183 -7.59 -11.19 -26.83
C PRO A 183 -8.52 -12.40 -26.94
N ALA A 184 -9.64 -12.42 -26.22
CA ALA A 184 -10.61 -13.50 -26.28
C ALA A 184 -11.31 -13.66 -27.65
N GLU A 185 -11.41 -12.58 -28.42
CA GLU A 185 -11.92 -12.59 -29.80
C GLU A 185 -10.78 -12.77 -30.82
N ASP A 186 -9.62 -12.24 -30.47
CA ASP A 186 -8.47 -12.12 -31.36
C ASP A 186 -7.69 -13.42 -31.48
N PHE A 187 -7.71 -14.31 -30.49
CA PHE A 187 -6.89 -15.52 -30.47
C PHE A 187 -7.72 -16.82 -30.41
N VAL A 188 -7.19 -17.88 -31.03
CA VAL A 188 -7.69 -19.25 -30.91
C VAL A 188 -6.58 -20.20 -30.46
N ALA A 189 -6.92 -21.21 -29.67
CA ALA A 189 -6.01 -22.30 -29.33
C ALA A 189 -5.99 -23.36 -30.45
N ALA A 190 -4.81 -23.65 -31.00
CA ALA A 190 -4.64 -24.63 -32.07
C ALA A 190 -3.20 -25.16 -32.15
N PRO A 191 -2.94 -26.28 -32.86
CA PRO A 191 -1.57 -26.79 -33.03
C PRO A 191 -0.66 -25.74 -33.63
N SER A 192 0.53 -25.59 -33.04
CA SER A 192 1.44 -24.50 -33.34
C SER A 192 1.89 -24.44 -34.80
N THR A 193 1.97 -23.22 -35.32
CA THR A 193 2.36 -22.88 -36.68
C THR A 193 3.67 -22.08 -36.73
N ILE A 194 4.57 -22.30 -35.77
CA ILE A 194 5.82 -21.53 -35.63
C ILE A 194 6.54 -21.25 -36.97
N GLY A 195 6.71 -19.97 -37.29
CA GLY A 195 7.31 -19.45 -38.52
C GLY A 195 6.41 -19.53 -39.76
N ALA A 196 5.12 -19.83 -39.61
CA ALA A 196 4.15 -19.98 -40.69
C ALA A 196 2.84 -19.24 -40.38
N ALA A 197 1.91 -19.23 -41.34
CA ALA A 197 0.64 -18.55 -41.16
C ALA A 197 -0.27 -19.27 -40.14
N ASN A 198 -0.83 -18.51 -39.20
CA ASN A 198 -1.79 -18.98 -38.21
C ASN A 198 -2.98 -19.72 -38.84
N THR A 199 -3.48 -20.74 -38.14
CA THR A 199 -4.80 -21.29 -38.42
C THR A 199 -5.88 -20.29 -38.01
N THR A 200 -6.99 -20.30 -38.73
CA THR A 200 -8.14 -19.42 -38.43
C THR A 200 -9.23 -20.13 -37.60
N ARG A 201 -8.96 -21.35 -37.11
CA ARG A 201 -9.95 -22.18 -36.40
C ARG A 201 -9.29 -22.95 -35.25
N PRO A 202 -10.02 -23.16 -34.13
CA PRO A 202 -9.53 -23.94 -33.01
C PRO A 202 -9.46 -25.45 -33.33
N THR A 203 -8.73 -26.20 -32.50
CA THR A 203 -8.64 -27.67 -32.58
C THR A 203 -10.05 -28.32 -32.55
N PRO A 204 -10.43 -29.14 -33.55
CA PRO A 204 -11.75 -29.78 -33.56
C PRO A 204 -11.95 -30.79 -32.41
N ARG A 205 -13.09 -30.71 -31.72
CA ARG A 205 -13.51 -31.67 -30.68
C ARG A 205 -14.25 -32.89 -31.24
N ALA A 206 -14.27 -33.97 -30.48
CA ALA A 206 -15.05 -35.18 -30.76
C ALA A 206 -16.49 -35.02 -30.27
N ASN A 207 -17.45 -34.89 -31.19
CA ASN A 207 -18.88 -34.89 -30.85
C ASN A 207 -19.41 -36.33 -30.74
N THR A 208 -19.26 -36.94 -29.56
CA THR A 208 -19.63 -38.34 -29.28
C THR A 208 -20.90 -38.45 -28.43
N GLY A 209 -21.26 -37.39 -27.70
CA GLY A 209 -22.30 -37.40 -26.67
C GLY A 209 -21.89 -38.12 -25.38
N VAL A 210 -20.59 -38.42 -25.18
CA VAL A 210 -20.07 -38.88 -23.89
C VAL A 210 -19.49 -37.68 -23.14
N VAL A 211 -19.88 -37.51 -21.88
CA VAL A 211 -19.46 -36.42 -20.99
C VAL A 211 -18.95 -36.96 -19.67
N ILE A 212 -18.16 -36.18 -18.94
CA ILE A 212 -17.81 -36.44 -17.55
C ILE A 212 -18.99 -35.99 -16.69
N SER A 213 -19.71 -36.94 -16.11
CA SER A 213 -20.94 -36.69 -15.36
C SER A 213 -20.72 -36.47 -13.88
N GLU A 214 -19.72 -37.10 -13.29
CA GLU A 214 -19.43 -37.00 -11.85
C GLU A 214 -17.92 -37.11 -11.61
N PHE A 215 -17.41 -36.33 -10.66
CA PHE A 215 -15.99 -36.23 -10.37
C PHE A 215 -15.73 -35.90 -8.89
N ALA A 216 -14.88 -36.69 -8.23
CA ALA A 216 -14.37 -36.38 -6.90
C ALA A 216 -12.92 -36.84 -6.77
N ALA A 217 -12.05 -35.94 -6.25
CA ALA A 217 -10.64 -36.20 -6.03
C ALA A 217 -10.33 -36.86 -4.68
N ALA A 218 -11.33 -36.98 -3.80
CA ALA A 218 -11.26 -37.71 -2.54
C ALA A 218 -12.68 -38.04 -2.05
N GLY A 219 -12.80 -38.90 -1.03
CA GLY A 219 -14.09 -39.41 -0.52
C GLY A 219 -14.08 -39.57 0.99
N ALA A 220 -15.22 -39.66 1.68
CA ALA A 220 -15.29 -39.55 3.16
C ALA A 220 -14.31 -40.43 3.95
N ASP A 221 -14.02 -41.63 3.45
CA ASP A 221 -13.24 -42.63 4.16
C ASP A 221 -11.73 -42.48 3.98
N ALA A 222 -11.26 -42.04 2.80
CA ALA A 222 -9.83 -41.97 2.48
C ALA A 222 -9.48 -40.83 1.49
N PRO A 223 -8.26 -40.25 1.56
CA PRO A 223 -7.78 -39.28 0.57
C PRO A 223 -7.73 -39.81 -0.86
N ASP A 224 -7.45 -41.11 -1.04
CA ASP A 224 -7.39 -41.78 -2.34
C ASP A 224 -8.72 -42.45 -2.75
N ASP A 225 -9.83 -42.17 -2.05
CA ASP A 225 -11.19 -42.60 -2.42
C ASP A 225 -11.79 -41.66 -3.48
N GLU A 226 -11.28 -41.77 -4.70
CA GLU A 226 -11.56 -40.85 -5.80
C GLU A 226 -12.14 -41.59 -7.01
N PHE A 227 -12.83 -40.86 -7.89
CA PHE A 227 -13.39 -41.46 -9.11
C PHE A 227 -13.74 -40.43 -10.17
N VAL A 228 -13.88 -40.93 -11.40
CA VAL A 228 -14.41 -40.21 -12.55
C VAL A 228 -15.54 -41.03 -13.15
N GLU A 229 -16.68 -40.41 -13.42
CA GLU A 229 -17.80 -41.07 -14.09
C GLU A 229 -18.04 -40.46 -15.47
N LEU A 230 -18.27 -41.34 -16.45
CA LEU A 230 -18.68 -40.96 -17.80
C LEU A 230 -20.17 -41.27 -18.01
N LEU A 231 -20.89 -40.40 -18.71
CA LEU A 231 -22.28 -40.61 -19.11
C LEU A 231 -22.43 -40.47 -20.62
N ASN A 232 -23.11 -41.42 -21.26
CA ASN A 232 -23.55 -41.28 -22.65
C ASN A 232 -24.90 -40.57 -22.72
N THR A 233 -24.90 -39.30 -23.11
CA THR A 233 -26.07 -38.45 -23.31
C THR A 233 -26.65 -38.54 -24.73
N SER A 234 -26.01 -39.28 -25.64
CA SER A 234 -26.53 -39.47 -27.01
C SER A 234 -27.67 -40.50 -27.06
N ASP A 235 -28.36 -40.55 -28.21
CA ASP A 235 -29.40 -41.54 -28.52
C ASP A 235 -28.83 -42.86 -29.09
N ALA A 236 -27.50 -42.95 -29.22
CA ALA A 236 -26.81 -44.09 -29.82
C ALA A 236 -25.79 -44.72 -28.85
N ARG A 237 -25.45 -45.99 -29.09
CA ARG A 237 -24.36 -46.64 -28.36
C ARG A 237 -23.02 -46.11 -28.87
N VAL A 238 -22.13 -45.71 -27.95
CA VAL A 238 -20.81 -45.19 -28.26
C VAL A 238 -19.75 -46.24 -27.94
N ASP A 239 -18.79 -46.44 -28.85
CA ASP A 239 -17.61 -47.30 -28.63
C ASP A 239 -16.49 -46.41 -28.07
N ILE A 240 -16.12 -46.67 -26.82
CA ILE A 240 -15.07 -45.94 -26.10
C ILE A 240 -13.78 -46.75 -25.96
N GLY A 241 -13.69 -47.91 -26.62
CA GLY A 241 -12.47 -48.71 -26.62
C GLY A 241 -11.28 -47.91 -27.16
N GLY A 242 -10.16 -47.95 -26.44
CA GLY A 242 -8.94 -47.22 -26.78
C GLY A 242 -8.97 -45.72 -26.44
N TRP A 243 -10.07 -45.20 -25.87
CA TRP A 243 -10.08 -43.83 -25.36
C TRP A 243 -9.15 -43.68 -24.16
N GLN A 244 -8.65 -42.47 -23.94
CA GLN A 244 -7.62 -42.19 -22.96
C GLN A 244 -8.08 -41.13 -21.96
N LEU A 245 -7.87 -41.40 -20.68
CA LEU A 245 -8.11 -40.49 -19.57
C LEU A 245 -6.78 -39.97 -19.04
N PHE A 246 -6.59 -38.65 -19.01
CA PHE A 246 -5.43 -37.97 -18.46
C PHE A 246 -5.82 -37.25 -17.17
N ARG A 247 -4.84 -37.06 -16.26
CA ARG A 247 -4.97 -36.15 -15.11
C ARG A 247 -4.28 -34.80 -15.35
N CYS A 248 -4.77 -33.77 -14.68
CA CYS A 248 -4.13 -32.47 -14.48
C CYS A 248 -3.99 -32.17 -12.98
N THR A 249 -2.91 -31.49 -12.58
CA THR A 249 -2.68 -30.99 -11.20
C THR A 249 -2.50 -29.47 -11.22
N ALA A 250 -1.89 -28.84 -10.21
CA ALA A 250 -1.67 -27.38 -10.12
C ALA A 250 -1.00 -26.73 -11.34
N SER A 251 -0.18 -27.44 -12.11
CA SER A 251 0.37 -26.92 -13.37
C SER A 251 -0.64 -26.92 -14.54
N GLY A 252 -1.75 -27.63 -14.36
CA GLY A 252 -2.82 -27.75 -15.34
C GLY A 252 -2.47 -28.51 -16.62
N ARG A 253 -1.29 -29.14 -16.72
CA ARG A 253 -0.79 -29.65 -18.01
C ARG A 253 -1.19 -31.09 -18.31
N VAL A 254 -1.46 -31.35 -19.59
CA VAL A 254 -1.61 -32.70 -20.15
C VAL A 254 -0.36 -33.08 -20.95
N ARG A 255 0.24 -34.21 -20.58
CA ARG A 255 1.44 -34.78 -21.21
C ARG A 255 1.29 -36.29 -21.33
N PRO A 256 2.11 -36.97 -22.17
CA PRO A 256 2.06 -38.42 -22.27
C PRO A 256 2.24 -39.16 -20.93
N ASP A 257 2.96 -38.59 -19.97
CA ASP A 257 3.18 -39.16 -18.64
C ASP A 257 2.06 -38.89 -17.62
N THR A 258 1.06 -38.07 -17.97
CA THR A 258 -0.14 -37.83 -17.14
C THR A 258 -1.33 -38.74 -17.51
N LEU A 259 -1.13 -39.69 -18.41
CA LEU A 259 -2.11 -40.72 -18.75
C LEU A 259 -2.45 -41.59 -17.52
N GLN A 260 -3.73 -41.65 -17.17
CA GLN A 260 -4.27 -42.46 -16.07
C GLN A 260 -4.73 -43.84 -16.55
N LEU A 261 -5.50 -43.85 -17.64
CA LEU A 261 -6.15 -45.06 -18.16
C LEU A 261 -6.28 -45.00 -19.68
N THR A 262 -6.06 -46.15 -20.33
CA THR A 262 -6.58 -46.42 -21.67
C THR A 262 -7.72 -47.42 -21.54
N VAL A 263 -8.92 -47.04 -21.96
CA VAL A 263 -10.13 -47.87 -21.87
C VAL A 263 -9.95 -49.13 -22.72
N ALA A 264 -10.30 -50.29 -22.15
CA ALA A 264 -10.14 -51.57 -22.82
C ALA A 264 -10.87 -51.62 -24.17
N ASP A 265 -10.26 -52.27 -25.16
CA ASP A 265 -10.85 -52.43 -26.49
C ASP A 265 -12.26 -53.02 -26.42
N HIS A 266 -13.13 -52.57 -27.34
CA HIS A 266 -14.53 -53.00 -27.45
C HIS A 266 -15.45 -52.63 -26.28
N THR A 267 -15.02 -51.75 -25.38
CA THR A 267 -15.89 -51.16 -24.34
C THR A 267 -16.92 -50.24 -24.98
N ARG A 268 -18.18 -50.41 -24.62
CA ARG A 268 -19.30 -49.64 -25.19
C ARG A 268 -20.25 -49.18 -24.12
N ILE A 269 -20.68 -47.93 -24.21
CA ILE A 269 -21.68 -47.32 -23.35
C ILE A 269 -22.96 -47.06 -24.15
N ALA A 270 -24.07 -47.64 -23.72
CA ALA A 270 -25.41 -47.45 -24.27
C ALA A 270 -25.98 -46.06 -23.90
N PRO A 271 -27.03 -45.59 -24.59
CA PRO A 271 -27.72 -44.35 -24.22
C PRO A 271 -28.14 -44.34 -22.75
N GLY A 272 -27.73 -43.31 -22.00
CA GLY A 272 -27.99 -43.14 -20.57
C GLY A 272 -27.18 -44.05 -19.64
N GLU A 273 -26.30 -44.90 -20.18
CA GLU A 273 -25.41 -45.74 -19.37
C GLU A 273 -24.24 -44.92 -18.80
N ARG A 274 -23.84 -45.28 -17.59
CA ARG A 274 -22.73 -44.67 -16.84
C ARG A 274 -21.57 -45.63 -16.79
N PHE A 275 -20.36 -45.10 -16.85
CA PHE A 275 -19.11 -45.86 -16.76
C PHE A 275 -18.23 -45.26 -15.67
N VAL A 276 -18.08 -45.97 -14.56
CA VAL A 276 -17.36 -45.52 -13.36
C VAL A 276 -15.90 -45.95 -13.45
N ILE A 277 -15.00 -44.99 -13.28
CA ILE A 277 -13.56 -45.22 -13.25
C ILE A 277 -13.03 -44.87 -11.86
N GLY A 278 -12.69 -45.89 -11.06
CA GLY A 278 -12.21 -45.72 -9.69
C GLY A 278 -10.71 -45.46 -9.61
N GLY A 279 -10.28 -44.61 -8.67
CA GLY A 279 -8.87 -44.49 -8.31
C GLY A 279 -8.39 -45.54 -7.31
N PRO A 280 -7.15 -45.41 -6.80
CA PRO A 280 -6.47 -46.46 -6.01
C PRO A 280 -7.18 -46.87 -4.71
N GLY A 281 -7.86 -45.93 -4.05
CA GLY A 281 -8.59 -46.15 -2.80
C GLY A 281 -10.11 -46.18 -2.97
N PHE A 282 -10.63 -46.15 -4.20
CA PHE A 282 -12.07 -46.17 -4.45
C PHE A 282 -12.69 -47.49 -3.99
N THR A 283 -13.75 -47.40 -3.20
CA THR A 283 -14.40 -48.58 -2.59
C THR A 283 -15.74 -48.97 -3.23
N GLY A 284 -16.24 -48.17 -4.18
CA GLY A 284 -17.48 -48.45 -4.91
C GLY A 284 -17.32 -49.45 -6.07
N ASP A 285 -18.43 -49.77 -6.74
CA ASP A 285 -18.42 -50.60 -7.95
C ASP A 285 -17.85 -49.80 -9.13
N ALA A 286 -16.67 -50.18 -9.61
CA ALA A 286 -16.00 -49.55 -10.75
C ALA A 286 -16.00 -50.45 -11.99
N ASP A 287 -16.19 -49.86 -13.17
CA ASP A 287 -16.07 -50.53 -14.46
C ASP A 287 -14.60 -50.60 -14.95
N ALA A 288 -13.78 -49.65 -14.50
CA ALA A 288 -12.34 -49.61 -14.73
C ALA A 288 -11.62 -48.90 -13.57
N GLU A 289 -10.30 -49.04 -13.49
CA GLU A 289 -9.49 -48.44 -12.43
C GLU A 289 -8.26 -47.73 -13.02
N TYR A 290 -7.79 -46.67 -12.36
CA TYR A 290 -6.51 -46.03 -12.63
C TYR A 290 -5.59 -46.02 -11.39
N GLY A 291 -4.28 -45.91 -11.62
CA GLY A 291 -3.26 -46.25 -10.61
C GLY A 291 -2.59 -45.10 -9.88
N ARG A 292 -2.97 -43.84 -10.12
CA ARG A 292 -2.37 -42.67 -9.46
C ARG A 292 -3.43 -41.69 -8.96
N GLU A 293 -3.24 -41.21 -7.74
CA GLU A 293 -4.09 -40.20 -7.11
C GLU A 293 -4.25 -38.91 -7.94
N LEU A 294 -5.44 -38.34 -7.94
CA LEU A 294 -5.71 -36.94 -8.24
C LEU A 294 -5.31 -36.08 -7.03
N ALA A 295 -5.31 -34.76 -7.19
CA ALA A 295 -4.98 -33.84 -6.10
C ALA A 295 -6.25 -33.23 -5.51
N ASP A 296 -6.35 -33.20 -4.19
CA ASP A 296 -7.57 -32.83 -3.45
C ASP A 296 -7.98 -31.36 -3.66
N VAL A 297 -7.01 -30.45 -3.86
CA VAL A 297 -7.25 -28.99 -3.97
C VAL A 297 -7.24 -28.48 -5.40
N THR A 298 -6.39 -29.03 -6.27
CA THR A 298 -6.31 -28.59 -7.68
C THR A 298 -6.13 -29.82 -8.56
N SER A 299 -7.25 -30.32 -9.06
CA SER A 299 -7.31 -31.51 -9.89
C SER A 299 -8.03 -31.25 -11.20
N GLY A 300 -7.88 -32.19 -12.13
CA GLY A 300 -8.69 -32.21 -13.33
C GLY A 300 -8.44 -33.47 -14.12
N VAL A 301 -9.36 -33.75 -15.02
CA VAL A 301 -9.26 -34.88 -15.95
C VAL A 301 -9.64 -34.48 -17.35
N LEU A 302 -8.97 -35.08 -18.32
CA LEU A 302 -9.20 -34.87 -19.75
C LEU A 302 -9.41 -36.22 -20.43
N LEU A 303 -10.52 -36.33 -21.16
CA LEU A 303 -10.89 -37.51 -21.93
C LEU A 303 -10.67 -37.25 -23.42
N GLN A 304 -9.95 -38.14 -24.09
CA GLN A 304 -9.74 -38.06 -25.54
C GLN A 304 -9.95 -39.40 -26.23
N THR A 305 -10.28 -39.36 -27.52
CA THR A 305 -10.39 -40.53 -28.37
C THR A 305 -9.01 -41.13 -28.67
N ALA A 306 -8.99 -42.34 -29.24
CA ALA A 306 -7.75 -43.03 -29.64
C ALA A 306 -6.94 -42.30 -30.75
N ASP A 307 -7.56 -41.34 -31.46
CA ASP A 307 -6.95 -40.45 -32.45
C ASP A 307 -6.72 -39.03 -31.92
N ASP A 308 -6.52 -38.90 -30.60
CA ASP A 308 -6.13 -37.66 -29.90
C ASP A 308 -7.13 -36.50 -30.01
N ARG A 309 -8.42 -36.78 -30.27
CA ARG A 309 -9.46 -35.74 -30.29
C ARG A 309 -10.09 -35.59 -28.91
N LEU A 310 -10.08 -34.36 -28.38
CA LEU A 310 -10.72 -34.02 -27.12
C LEU A 310 -12.21 -34.40 -27.14
N VAL A 311 -12.63 -35.22 -26.19
CA VAL A 311 -14.04 -35.58 -25.96
C VAL A 311 -14.63 -34.61 -24.92
N ASP A 312 -14.10 -34.65 -23.70
CA ASP A 312 -14.56 -33.82 -22.59
C ASP A 312 -13.44 -33.61 -21.56
N ARG A 313 -13.59 -32.63 -20.67
CA ARG A 313 -12.61 -32.30 -19.63
C ARG A 313 -13.25 -31.48 -18.52
N VAL A 314 -12.80 -31.68 -17.28
CA VAL A 314 -13.20 -30.91 -16.10
C VAL A 314 -12.00 -30.65 -15.19
N ALA A 315 -11.96 -29.49 -14.53
CA ALA A 315 -10.94 -29.17 -13.55
C ALA A 315 -11.54 -28.41 -12.35
N THR A 316 -10.90 -28.58 -11.20
CA THR A 316 -11.16 -27.88 -9.95
C THR A 316 -9.93 -27.06 -9.58
N SER A 317 -10.11 -25.80 -9.22
CA SER A 317 -9.03 -24.91 -8.78
C SER A 317 -9.61 -23.68 -8.10
N ASN A 318 -8.89 -23.14 -7.11
CA ASN A 318 -9.25 -21.87 -6.48
C ASN A 318 -8.81 -20.66 -7.30
N TYR A 319 -7.79 -20.82 -8.16
CA TYR A 319 -7.28 -19.72 -8.97
C TYR A 319 -6.66 -20.17 -10.29
N ASP A 320 -5.64 -21.04 -10.26
CA ASP A 320 -4.89 -21.42 -11.46
C ASP A 320 -5.77 -22.08 -12.53
N ASP A 321 -5.48 -21.75 -13.79
CA ASP A 321 -6.10 -22.38 -14.96
C ASP A 321 -5.46 -23.75 -15.27
N SER A 322 -6.24 -24.62 -15.92
CA SER A 322 -5.86 -25.98 -16.28
C SER A 322 -6.26 -26.34 -17.71
N ALA A 323 -5.42 -27.08 -18.43
CA ALA A 323 -5.74 -27.66 -19.73
C ALA A 323 -6.87 -28.70 -19.67
N CYS A 324 -7.19 -29.21 -18.46
CA CYS A 324 -8.37 -30.02 -18.21
C CYS A 324 -9.66 -29.19 -18.02
N GLN A 325 -9.63 -27.85 -18.11
CA GLN A 325 -10.83 -27.04 -17.85
C GLN A 325 -11.66 -26.77 -19.13
N ASN A 326 -12.95 -27.06 -19.06
CA ASN A 326 -13.96 -26.44 -19.93
C ASN A 326 -14.52 -25.21 -19.21
N ASP A 327 -15.11 -25.47 -18.06
CA ASP A 327 -15.36 -24.51 -16.99
C ASP A 327 -14.38 -24.81 -15.83
N LYS A 328 -14.02 -23.82 -15.02
CA LYS A 328 -13.18 -24.00 -13.85
C LYS A 328 -14.04 -24.07 -12.60
N LEU A 329 -14.12 -25.25 -11.99
CA LEU A 329 -14.90 -25.45 -10.78
C LEU A 329 -14.11 -24.93 -9.56
N PRO A 330 -14.75 -24.23 -8.61
CA PRO A 330 -14.08 -23.79 -7.37
C PRO A 330 -13.69 -25.01 -6.54
N ALA A 331 -12.54 -25.04 -5.85
CA ALA A 331 -12.13 -26.21 -5.05
C ALA A 331 -12.77 -26.19 -3.64
N VAL A 332 -14.05 -26.55 -3.59
CA VAL A 332 -14.94 -26.40 -2.42
C VAL A 332 -15.68 -27.69 -2.04
N LEU A 333 -15.16 -28.86 -2.43
CA LEU A 333 -15.73 -30.12 -1.96
C LEU A 333 -15.43 -30.30 -0.47
N ASP A 334 -16.47 -30.59 0.32
CA ASP A 334 -16.31 -31.07 1.67
C ASP A 334 -16.29 -32.60 1.66
N PHE A 335 -15.09 -33.18 1.59
CA PHE A 335 -14.94 -34.63 1.52
C PHE A 335 -15.45 -35.34 2.78
N VAL A 336 -15.54 -34.67 3.94
CA VAL A 336 -16.12 -35.25 5.15
C VAL A 336 -17.64 -35.41 5.01
N ALA A 337 -18.27 -34.56 4.20
CA ALA A 337 -19.65 -34.71 3.80
C ALA A 337 -19.81 -35.66 2.59
N ASP A 338 -18.78 -36.37 2.15
CA ASP A 338 -18.82 -37.29 0.98
C ASP A 338 -19.39 -36.65 -0.31
N GLU A 339 -18.94 -35.42 -0.57
CA GLU A 339 -19.39 -34.63 -1.72
C GLU A 339 -18.60 -34.91 -3.00
N SER A 340 -19.20 -34.58 -4.15
CA SER A 340 -18.63 -34.65 -5.49
C SER A 340 -19.21 -33.55 -6.39
N TYR A 341 -18.52 -33.25 -7.49
CA TYR A 341 -19.08 -32.46 -8.57
C TYR A 341 -19.94 -33.34 -9.47
N GLN A 342 -21.17 -32.93 -9.72
CA GLN A 342 -22.14 -33.65 -10.54
C GLN A 342 -22.71 -32.74 -11.62
N LEU A 343 -22.62 -33.16 -12.87
CA LEU A 343 -23.15 -32.45 -14.02
C LEU A 343 -24.68 -32.51 -14.06
N THR A 344 -25.31 -31.36 -14.31
CA THR A 344 -26.75 -31.20 -14.52
C THR A 344 -27.02 -30.41 -15.80
N ASP A 345 -28.29 -30.20 -16.14
CA ASP A 345 -28.68 -29.35 -17.28
C ASP A 345 -28.20 -27.89 -17.13
N ASP A 346 -27.98 -27.43 -15.88
CA ASP A 346 -27.53 -26.08 -15.54
C ASP A 346 -26.01 -26.00 -15.27
N GLY A 347 -25.26 -27.08 -15.52
CA GLY A 347 -23.83 -27.19 -15.24
C GLY A 347 -23.51 -28.05 -14.01
N PHE A 348 -22.27 -27.99 -13.52
CA PHE A 348 -21.84 -28.76 -12.36
C PHE A 348 -22.39 -28.18 -11.06
N ILE A 349 -22.90 -29.06 -10.20
CA ILE A 349 -23.28 -28.79 -8.82
C ILE A 349 -22.41 -29.62 -7.87
N VAL A 350 -22.36 -29.22 -6.60
CA VAL A 350 -21.77 -30.03 -5.54
C VAL A 350 -22.87 -30.75 -4.76
N ALA A 351 -22.77 -32.07 -4.65
CA ALA A 351 -23.74 -32.93 -3.97
C ALA A 351 -23.12 -34.24 -3.45
N GLN A 352 -23.88 -34.97 -2.62
CA GLN A 352 -23.54 -36.32 -2.15
C GLN A 352 -23.23 -37.26 -3.30
N ARG A 353 -22.15 -38.04 -3.19
CA ARG A 353 -21.68 -38.96 -4.23
C ARG A 353 -22.73 -39.97 -4.72
N THR A 354 -22.79 -40.16 -6.03
CA THR A 354 -23.71 -41.04 -6.74
C THR A 354 -23.06 -41.96 -7.79
N PRO A 355 -21.87 -42.56 -7.57
CA PRO A 355 -21.21 -43.38 -8.58
C PRO A 355 -22.14 -44.50 -9.10
N GLY A 356 -22.31 -44.57 -10.41
CA GLY A 356 -23.16 -45.53 -11.12
C GLY A 356 -24.67 -45.24 -11.03
N ARG A 357 -25.08 -44.14 -10.40
CA ARG A 357 -26.48 -43.74 -10.18
C ARG A 357 -26.77 -42.39 -10.82
N ALA A 358 -28.05 -42.01 -10.85
CA ALA A 358 -28.43 -40.70 -11.39
C ALA A 358 -27.91 -39.56 -10.51
N ASN A 359 -27.31 -38.54 -11.14
CA ASN A 359 -26.86 -37.31 -10.49
C ASN A 359 -28.02 -36.63 -9.75
N ALA A 360 -27.67 -35.91 -8.69
CA ALA A 360 -28.57 -35.02 -7.98
C ALA A 360 -29.11 -33.90 -8.89
N SER A 361 -30.27 -33.36 -8.54
CA SER A 361 -30.94 -32.26 -9.25
C SER A 361 -30.89 -30.93 -8.50
N ARG A 362 -30.19 -30.86 -7.37
CA ARG A 362 -30.03 -29.64 -6.56
C ARG A 362 -28.66 -29.61 -5.90
N ALA A 363 -28.05 -28.44 -5.82
CA ALA A 363 -26.85 -28.23 -5.03
C ALA A 363 -27.12 -28.52 -3.55
N ALA A 364 -26.19 -29.21 -2.89
CA ALA A 364 -26.25 -29.54 -1.46
C ALA A 364 -24.95 -29.20 -0.72
N SER A 365 -24.05 -28.43 -1.34
CA SER A 365 -22.78 -28.04 -0.74
C SER A 365 -22.95 -27.30 0.57
N VAL A 366 -22.09 -27.62 1.54
CA VAL A 366 -21.90 -26.80 2.75
C VAL A 366 -21.56 -25.34 2.42
N PHE A 367 -20.80 -25.11 1.35
CA PHE A 367 -20.38 -23.76 0.94
C PHE A 367 -21.51 -22.95 0.28
N ALA A 368 -22.48 -23.61 -0.33
CA ALA A 368 -23.63 -22.95 -0.97
C ALA A 368 -24.77 -22.67 0.03
N GLN A 369 -24.69 -23.22 1.24
CA GLN A 369 -25.66 -22.99 2.31
C GLN A 369 -25.26 -21.73 3.08
N GLU A 370 -25.98 -20.63 2.83
CA GLU A 370 -25.85 -19.40 3.61
C GLU A 370 -25.94 -19.75 5.10
N PHE A 371 -24.90 -19.38 5.85
CA PHE A 371 -24.92 -19.57 7.28
C PHE A 371 -25.72 -18.44 7.90
N ALA A 372 -26.79 -18.79 8.60
CA ALA A 372 -27.55 -17.86 9.40
C ALA A 372 -27.55 -18.36 10.84
N TYR A 373 -27.22 -17.47 11.76
CA TYR A 373 -27.49 -17.73 13.15
C TYR A 373 -29.00 -17.82 13.37
N GLY A 374 -29.45 -18.87 14.07
CA GLY A 374 -30.74 -18.83 14.75
C GLY A 374 -30.69 -17.85 15.93
N GLU A 375 -31.67 -17.89 16.85
CA GLU A 375 -31.44 -17.37 18.21
C GLU A 375 -30.24 -18.15 18.77
N PRO A 376 -29.04 -17.57 18.88
CA PRO A 376 -27.84 -18.36 19.14
C PRO A 376 -27.93 -18.87 20.57
N SER A 377 -28.16 -20.17 20.73
CA SER A 377 -28.02 -20.81 22.02
C SER A 377 -26.56 -21.19 22.22
N VAL A 378 -25.92 -21.94 21.33
CA VAL A 378 -24.49 -22.32 21.46
C VAL A 378 -23.69 -21.91 20.22
N ALA A 379 -22.52 -21.29 20.44
CA ALA A 379 -21.59 -20.89 19.38
C ALA A 379 -20.14 -20.98 19.86
N ILE A 380 -19.17 -20.90 18.95
CA ILE A 380 -17.75 -20.81 19.30
C ILE A 380 -17.51 -19.47 19.98
N SER A 381 -17.19 -19.44 21.27
CA SER A 381 -16.92 -18.21 22.01
C SER A 381 -15.47 -17.76 21.87
N GLU A 382 -14.54 -18.71 21.87
CA GLU A 382 -13.11 -18.41 21.91
C GLU A 382 -12.27 -19.45 21.16
N ILE A 383 -11.23 -18.97 20.48
CA ILE A 383 -10.25 -19.80 19.76
C ILE A 383 -8.83 -19.39 20.16
N GLY A 384 -8.11 -20.32 20.77
CA GLY A 384 -6.66 -20.26 20.90
C GLY A 384 -6.00 -21.17 19.88
N ASN A 385 -5.11 -20.63 19.04
CA ASN A 385 -4.39 -21.39 18.01
C ASN A 385 -2.86 -21.30 18.15
N ASP A 386 -2.34 -21.07 19.36
CA ASP A 386 -0.91 -20.97 19.59
C ASP A 386 -0.16 -22.21 19.13
N PRO A 387 1.06 -22.07 18.60
CA PRO A 387 1.90 -23.21 18.27
C PRO A 387 2.31 -23.97 19.54
N SER A 388 2.96 -25.13 19.38
CA SER A 388 3.44 -25.91 20.52
C SER A 388 4.43 -25.13 21.41
N SER A 389 4.53 -25.52 22.68
CA SER A 389 5.32 -24.80 23.71
C SER A 389 6.81 -24.66 23.42
N ASP A 390 7.40 -25.52 22.60
CA ASP A 390 8.79 -25.44 22.12
C ASP A 390 8.99 -24.35 21.06
N GLN A 391 7.90 -23.81 20.51
CA GLN A 391 7.92 -22.73 19.55
C GLN A 391 7.65 -21.36 20.19
N LEU A 392 7.14 -21.32 21.43
CA LEU A 392 6.95 -20.10 22.21
C LEU A 392 8.18 -19.83 23.11
N PRO A 393 8.54 -18.55 23.31
CA PRO A 393 9.71 -18.19 24.10
C PRO A 393 9.48 -18.39 25.60
N GLY A 394 10.57 -18.58 26.35
CA GLY A 394 10.55 -18.57 27.81
C GLY A 394 9.80 -19.72 28.49
N GLY A 395 9.47 -20.79 27.77
CA GLY A 395 8.69 -21.91 28.30
C GLY A 395 7.23 -21.55 28.62
N ARG A 396 6.70 -20.51 27.96
CA ARG A 396 5.29 -20.11 28.04
C ARG A 396 4.38 -21.29 27.65
N GLN A 397 3.27 -21.40 28.36
CA GLN A 397 2.23 -22.37 28.00
C GLN A 397 1.46 -21.81 26.80
N PRO A 398 1.24 -22.60 25.73
CA PRO A 398 0.48 -22.15 24.59
C PRO A 398 -1.01 -22.08 24.92
N ASN A 399 -1.73 -21.15 24.31
CA ASN A 399 -3.18 -21.14 24.24
C ASN A 399 -3.63 -21.88 22.97
N ASN A 400 -3.86 -23.19 23.07
CA ASN A 400 -4.40 -24.01 21.98
C ASN A 400 -5.66 -24.75 22.44
N TYR A 401 -6.82 -24.15 22.19
CA TYR A 401 -8.13 -24.64 22.63
C TYR A 401 -9.26 -24.04 21.80
N ILE A 402 -10.43 -24.66 21.92
CA ILE A 402 -11.68 -24.25 21.29
C ILE A 402 -12.71 -24.21 22.40
N GLU A 403 -13.38 -23.07 22.56
CA GLU A 403 -14.44 -22.91 23.54
C GLU A 403 -15.79 -22.73 22.84
N LEU A 404 -16.81 -23.41 23.37
CA LEU A 404 -18.22 -23.19 23.03
C LEU A 404 -18.90 -22.46 24.17
N GLY A 405 -19.62 -21.38 23.87
CA GLY A 405 -20.39 -20.60 24.84
C GLY A 405 -21.89 -20.73 24.60
N ASN A 406 -22.68 -20.76 25.68
CA ASN A 406 -24.14 -20.65 25.57
C ASN A 406 -24.60 -19.19 25.72
N TYR A 407 -24.89 -18.53 24.60
CA TYR A 407 -25.38 -17.15 24.50
C TYR A 407 -26.92 -17.04 24.61
N GLY A 408 -27.63 -18.16 24.73
CA GLY A 408 -29.08 -18.20 24.82
C GLY A 408 -29.61 -18.20 26.25
N GLU A 409 -30.93 -18.10 26.39
CA GLU A 409 -31.62 -18.10 27.70
C GLU A 409 -31.96 -19.51 28.23
N GLN A 410 -31.64 -20.58 27.48
CA GLN A 410 -32.01 -21.95 27.80
C GLN A 410 -30.80 -22.87 27.92
N THR A 411 -30.87 -23.87 28.81
CA THR A 411 -29.91 -24.96 28.86
C THR A 411 -29.98 -25.80 27.58
N VAL A 412 -28.83 -26.12 26.99
CA VAL A 412 -28.71 -26.91 25.76
C VAL A 412 -27.95 -28.19 26.04
N ASP A 413 -28.48 -29.34 25.61
CA ASP A 413 -27.72 -30.59 25.58
C ASP A 413 -26.78 -30.58 24.37
N ILE A 414 -25.49 -30.52 24.64
CA ILE A 414 -24.42 -30.56 23.64
C ILE A 414 -23.74 -31.94 23.58
N GLY A 415 -24.27 -32.94 24.30
CA GLY A 415 -23.76 -34.30 24.28
C GLY A 415 -23.72 -34.87 22.87
N GLY A 416 -22.58 -35.44 22.48
CA GLY A 416 -22.35 -36.00 21.15
C GLY A 416 -22.02 -34.97 20.07
N TYR A 417 -21.94 -33.67 20.39
CA TYR A 417 -21.41 -32.68 19.46
C TYR A 417 -19.98 -33.04 19.05
N THR A 418 -19.63 -32.76 17.80
CA THR A 418 -18.29 -32.98 17.27
C THR A 418 -17.63 -31.66 16.90
N ILE A 419 -16.36 -31.54 17.26
CA ILE A 419 -15.49 -30.44 16.88
C ILE A 419 -14.47 -30.99 15.89
N ARG A 420 -14.32 -30.33 14.75
CA ARG A 420 -13.33 -30.66 13.71
C ARG A 420 -12.51 -29.42 13.39
N ARG A 421 -11.25 -29.63 13.03
CA ARG A 421 -10.41 -28.57 12.47
C ARG A 421 -10.57 -28.52 10.94
N CYS A 422 -10.41 -27.35 10.35
CA CYS A 422 -10.02 -27.23 8.96
C CYS A 422 -8.51 -27.01 8.88
N GLU A 423 -7.87 -27.65 7.90
CA GLU A 423 -6.43 -27.60 7.68
C GLU A 423 -6.03 -26.30 6.97
N VAL A 424 -4.72 -26.03 6.84
CA VAL A 424 -4.19 -24.83 6.16
C VAL A 424 -4.69 -24.70 4.72
N SER A 425 -4.98 -25.82 4.05
CA SER A 425 -5.56 -25.86 2.70
C SER A 425 -7.03 -25.42 2.64
N GLY A 426 -7.66 -25.13 3.79
CA GLY A 426 -9.09 -24.85 3.91
C GLY A 426 -9.95 -26.10 4.04
N ILE A 427 -9.44 -27.29 3.72
CA ILE A 427 -10.21 -28.55 3.75
C ILE A 427 -10.52 -28.96 5.20
N ARG A 428 -11.76 -29.39 5.45
CA ARG A 428 -12.18 -29.94 6.75
C ARG A 428 -11.52 -31.29 7.03
N SER A 429 -10.94 -31.44 8.21
CA SER A 429 -10.25 -32.67 8.60
C SER A 429 -11.22 -33.84 8.76
N ARG A 430 -10.81 -35.00 8.26
CA ARG A 430 -11.52 -36.29 8.42
C ARG A 430 -11.50 -36.78 9.86
N GLU A 431 -10.49 -36.38 10.62
CA GLU A 431 -10.38 -36.71 12.03
C GLU A 431 -11.27 -35.77 12.85
N VAL A 432 -12.03 -36.35 13.78
CA VAL A 432 -12.73 -35.57 14.80
C VAL A 432 -11.69 -35.07 15.79
N GLN A 433 -11.65 -33.75 15.99
CA GLN A 433 -10.74 -33.11 16.93
C GLN A 433 -11.13 -33.45 18.36
N ALA A 434 -12.42 -33.33 18.69
CA ALA A 434 -12.99 -33.73 19.97
C ALA A 434 -14.48 -34.08 19.81
N THR A 435 -14.97 -35.00 20.64
CA THR A 435 -16.40 -35.29 20.79
C THR A 435 -16.82 -34.90 22.21
N VAL A 436 -17.89 -34.11 22.31
CA VAL A 436 -18.48 -33.72 23.59
C VAL A 436 -19.09 -34.95 24.26
N PRO A 437 -18.76 -35.26 25.53
CA PRO A 437 -19.31 -36.43 26.22
C PRO A 437 -20.83 -36.43 26.27
N ASP A 438 -21.45 -37.60 26.11
CA ASP A 438 -22.91 -37.76 26.19
C ASP A 438 -23.49 -37.21 27.51
N GLY A 439 -24.61 -36.48 27.43
CA GLY A 439 -25.29 -35.89 28.58
C GLY A 439 -24.64 -34.61 29.12
N THR A 440 -23.74 -33.99 28.36
CA THR A 440 -23.18 -32.67 28.68
C THR A 440 -24.24 -31.59 28.41
N GLU A 441 -24.73 -30.95 29.47
CA GLU A 441 -25.67 -29.82 29.39
C GLU A 441 -24.94 -28.51 29.62
N LEU A 442 -25.14 -27.53 28.74
CA LEU A 442 -24.58 -26.19 28.82
C LEU A 442 -25.67 -25.21 29.24
N ASN A 443 -25.57 -24.67 30.47
CA ASN A 443 -26.51 -23.65 30.97
C ASN A 443 -26.26 -22.28 30.30
N PRO A 444 -27.24 -21.35 30.32
CA PRO A 444 -27.02 -19.96 29.89
C PRO A 444 -25.77 -19.36 30.55
N GLY A 445 -24.88 -18.77 29.75
CA GLY A 445 -23.62 -18.18 30.22
C GLY A 445 -22.52 -19.19 30.59
N ALA A 446 -22.76 -20.49 30.45
CA ALA A 446 -21.72 -21.50 30.67
C ALA A 446 -20.91 -21.76 29.39
N THR A 447 -19.69 -22.24 29.57
CA THR A 447 -18.81 -22.63 28.46
C THR A 447 -18.41 -24.11 28.52
N PHE A 448 -18.00 -24.64 27.37
CA PHE A 448 -17.41 -25.97 27.21
C PHE A 448 -16.06 -25.82 26.51
N VAL A 449 -14.98 -26.27 27.15
CA VAL A 449 -13.61 -26.08 26.67
C VAL A 449 -13.04 -27.39 26.15
N ALA A 450 -12.75 -27.44 24.85
CA ALA A 450 -11.91 -28.47 24.24
C ALA A 450 -10.46 -27.96 24.19
N ALA A 451 -9.56 -28.55 24.98
CA ALA A 451 -8.18 -28.08 25.10
C ALA A 451 -7.17 -29.06 24.51
N ARG A 452 -6.10 -28.56 23.89
CA ARG A 452 -5.01 -29.40 23.42
C ARG A 452 -4.22 -30.00 24.59
N ALA A 453 -3.85 -31.27 24.50
CA ALA A 453 -2.95 -31.92 25.44
C ALA A 453 -1.65 -31.11 25.60
N GLY A 454 -1.30 -30.82 26.85
CA GLY A 454 -0.10 -30.06 27.18
C GLY A 454 -0.22 -28.53 27.03
N THR A 455 -1.42 -27.98 26.82
CA THR A 455 -1.65 -26.53 26.68
C THR A 455 -1.80 -25.77 28.00
N GLY A 456 -1.63 -26.40 29.16
CA GLY A 456 -1.77 -25.75 30.48
C GLY A 456 -3.20 -25.34 30.87
N ILE A 457 -4.12 -25.30 29.92
CA ILE A 457 -5.56 -25.01 30.10
C ILE A 457 -6.30 -26.27 30.53
N ALA A 458 -7.19 -26.14 31.51
CA ALA A 458 -8.07 -27.21 31.93
C ALA A 458 -9.26 -27.29 30.95
N GLY A 459 -9.27 -28.32 30.09
CA GLY A 459 -10.39 -28.59 29.20
C GLY A 459 -11.37 -29.61 29.80
N ASP A 460 -12.66 -29.46 29.47
CA ASP A 460 -13.69 -30.48 29.69
C ASP A 460 -13.43 -31.73 28.85
N VAL A 461 -12.79 -31.55 27.69
CA VAL A 461 -12.26 -32.61 26.83
C VAL A 461 -10.87 -32.24 26.33
N THR A 462 -10.02 -33.24 26.09
CA THR A 462 -8.65 -33.06 25.59
C THR A 462 -8.50 -33.62 24.18
N TYR A 463 -7.72 -32.95 23.34
CA TYR A 463 -7.32 -33.42 22.01
C TYR A 463 -5.80 -33.32 21.77
N ASP A 464 -5.26 -34.10 20.83
CA ASP A 464 -3.80 -34.18 20.63
C ASP A 464 -3.26 -33.24 19.54
N THR A 465 -3.97 -33.14 18.42
CA THR A 465 -3.51 -32.39 17.24
C THR A 465 -3.77 -30.89 17.42
N SER A 466 -2.73 -30.05 17.36
CA SER A 466 -2.89 -28.59 17.46
C SER A 466 -3.68 -28.02 16.29
N LEU A 467 -4.46 -26.97 16.55
CA LEU A 467 -4.83 -26.03 15.49
C LEU A 467 -3.56 -25.45 14.87
N ASN A 468 -3.51 -25.36 13.54
CA ASN A 468 -2.31 -24.93 12.85
C ASN A 468 -2.14 -23.40 12.95
N PHE A 469 -0.98 -22.98 13.44
CA PHE A 469 -0.63 -21.58 13.59
C PHE A 469 -0.53 -20.82 12.26
N LEU A 470 -0.29 -21.49 11.13
CA LEU A 470 -0.22 -20.85 9.80
C LEU A 470 -1.59 -20.65 9.14
N GLY A 471 -2.66 -20.99 9.84
CA GLY A 471 -4.02 -20.93 9.35
C GLY A 471 -4.76 -22.23 9.61
N GLY A 472 -6.01 -22.12 10.04
CA GLY A 472 -6.88 -23.24 10.31
C GLY A 472 -8.29 -22.77 10.68
N GLY A 473 -9.25 -23.67 10.62
CA GLY A 473 -10.63 -23.37 10.99
C GLY A 473 -11.16 -24.32 12.05
N VAL A 474 -12.29 -23.94 12.64
CA VAL A 474 -13.06 -24.77 13.56
C VAL A 474 -14.43 -25.01 12.95
N TRP A 475 -14.88 -26.26 12.98
CA TRP A 475 -16.22 -26.68 12.59
C TRP A 475 -16.88 -27.41 13.75
N VAL A 476 -18.07 -26.96 14.15
CA VAL A 476 -18.87 -27.56 15.22
C VAL A 476 -20.15 -28.12 14.61
N ALA A 477 -20.42 -29.40 14.84
CA ALA A 477 -21.65 -30.04 14.44
C ALA A 477 -22.32 -30.77 15.60
N ASP A 478 -23.65 -30.85 15.56
CA ASP A 478 -24.42 -31.66 16.48
C ASP A 478 -24.20 -33.17 16.26
N ALA A 479 -24.82 -34.01 17.10
CA ALA A 479 -24.72 -35.46 17.02
C ALA A 479 -25.28 -36.06 15.70
N THR A 480 -26.03 -35.28 14.91
CA THR A 480 -26.55 -35.67 13.58
C THR A 480 -25.64 -35.22 12.44
N GLY A 481 -24.59 -34.44 12.72
CA GLY A 481 -23.68 -33.87 11.74
C GLY A 481 -24.10 -32.51 11.19
N HIS A 482 -25.18 -31.90 11.71
CA HIS A 482 -25.63 -30.59 11.28
C HIS A 482 -24.74 -29.48 11.86
N ARG A 483 -24.35 -28.51 11.04
CA ARG A 483 -23.53 -27.35 11.44
C ARG A 483 -24.23 -26.55 12.54
N ILE A 484 -23.56 -26.40 13.67
CA ILE A 484 -23.96 -25.49 14.75
C ILE A 484 -23.25 -24.15 14.57
N ASP A 485 -21.92 -24.17 14.42
CA ASP A 485 -21.10 -22.99 14.16
C ASP A 485 -19.80 -23.40 13.46
N SER A 486 -19.11 -22.43 12.88
CA SER A 486 -17.77 -22.59 12.34
C SER A 486 -17.02 -21.26 12.38
N ALA A 487 -15.70 -21.27 12.36
CA ALA A 487 -14.93 -20.04 12.16
C ALA A 487 -13.59 -20.37 11.48
N GLY A 488 -13.21 -19.57 10.49
CA GLY A 488 -11.91 -19.66 9.83
C GLY A 488 -10.93 -18.62 10.35
N VAL A 489 -9.72 -19.05 10.69
CA VAL A 489 -8.59 -18.19 11.02
C VAL A 489 -7.53 -18.44 9.95
N TYR A 490 -7.51 -17.62 8.90
CA TYR A 490 -6.62 -17.80 7.76
C TYR A 490 -5.98 -16.47 7.38
N ALA A 491 -4.66 -16.40 7.43
CA ALA A 491 -3.87 -15.38 6.75
C ALA A 491 -2.42 -15.86 6.56
N LEU A 492 -1.86 -15.56 5.39
CA LEU A 492 -0.45 -15.79 5.04
C LEU A 492 0.28 -14.52 4.56
N ASN A 493 -0.38 -13.34 4.58
CA ASN A 493 0.08 -12.17 3.83
C ASN A 493 1.11 -11.30 4.57
N GLU A 494 2.33 -11.81 4.60
CA GLU A 494 3.55 -11.00 4.70
C GLU A 494 4.44 -11.17 3.44
N MET A 495 3.88 -11.73 2.36
CA MET A 495 4.59 -12.15 1.14
C MET A 495 3.89 -11.72 -0.17
N ASP A 496 2.96 -10.76 -0.08
CA ASP A 496 2.18 -10.20 -1.19
C ASP A 496 1.16 -11.17 -1.86
N GLU A 497 0.93 -12.38 -1.34
CA GLU A 497 0.02 -13.36 -1.97
C GLU A 497 -1.46 -13.18 -1.57
N SER A 498 -2.38 -13.73 -2.38
CA SER A 498 -3.83 -13.65 -2.14
C SER A 498 -4.26 -14.34 -0.84
N LEU A 499 -5.08 -13.67 -0.03
CA LEU A 499 -5.51 -14.10 1.31
C LEU A 499 -6.77 -14.98 1.36
N VAL A 500 -7.34 -15.34 0.20
CA VAL A 500 -8.59 -16.10 0.19
C VAL A 500 -8.28 -17.59 0.18
N THR A 501 -8.38 -18.23 1.35
CA THR A 501 -8.43 -19.69 1.47
C THR A 501 -9.90 -20.13 1.58
N PRO A 502 -10.51 -20.67 0.51
CA PRO A 502 -11.85 -21.24 0.60
C PRO A 502 -11.87 -22.36 1.63
N SER A 503 -12.75 -22.25 2.61
CA SER A 503 -12.88 -23.25 3.67
C SER A 503 -14.33 -23.37 4.10
N PRO A 504 -14.85 -24.60 4.37
CA PRO A 504 -16.20 -24.75 4.92
C PRO A 504 -16.26 -24.25 6.37
N CYS A 505 -15.10 -24.05 7.03
CA CYS A 505 -15.04 -23.45 8.35
C CYS A 505 -15.24 -21.92 8.31
N THR A 506 -14.96 -21.27 7.18
CA THR A 506 -15.03 -19.81 7.09
C THR A 506 -16.44 -19.34 6.78
N LYS A 507 -16.92 -18.33 7.51
CA LYS A 507 -18.14 -17.58 7.17
C LYS A 507 -17.73 -16.21 6.66
N GLY A 508 -18.10 -15.88 5.42
CA GLY A 508 -17.71 -14.63 4.77
C GLY A 508 -16.19 -14.51 4.63
N VAL A 509 -15.58 -13.67 5.46
CA VAL A 509 -14.14 -13.35 5.46
C VAL A 509 -13.51 -13.94 6.72
N ALA A 510 -12.41 -14.68 6.57
CA ALA A 510 -11.69 -15.30 7.69
C ALA A 510 -11.01 -14.28 8.60
N ILE A 511 -10.74 -14.67 9.85
CA ILE A 511 -9.98 -13.86 10.81
C ILE A 511 -8.50 -13.90 10.44
N ALA A 512 -7.80 -12.78 10.63
CA ALA A 512 -6.35 -12.69 10.45
C ALA A 512 -5.58 -13.47 11.56
N THR A 513 -4.76 -14.44 11.14
CA THR A 513 -4.04 -15.36 12.03
C THR A 513 -3.08 -14.69 13.03
N PHE A 514 -2.49 -13.55 12.65
CA PHE A 514 -1.47 -12.85 13.44
C PHE A 514 -2.02 -11.75 14.35
N ALA A 515 -3.34 -11.56 14.40
CA ALA A 515 -3.93 -10.52 15.23
C ALA A 515 -3.61 -10.65 16.74
N PRO A 516 -3.67 -11.85 17.38
CA PRO A 516 -3.49 -11.95 18.82
C PRO A 516 -2.04 -11.72 19.27
N ASP A 517 -1.85 -10.92 20.31
CA ASP A 517 -0.61 -10.82 21.07
C ASP A 517 -0.40 -12.05 21.98
N ARG A 518 0.30 -13.03 21.43
CA ARG A 518 0.65 -14.28 22.12
C ARG A 518 1.62 -14.06 23.28
N MET A 519 2.36 -12.95 23.27
CA MET A 519 3.21 -12.54 24.38
C MET A 519 2.42 -11.91 25.53
N ARG A 520 1.15 -11.56 25.31
CA ARG A 520 0.17 -11.24 26.36
C ARG A 520 -0.83 -12.36 26.64
N GLY A 521 -0.78 -13.43 25.85
CA GLY A 521 -1.68 -14.58 26.01
C GLY A 521 -3.06 -14.30 25.43
N GLU A 522 -3.13 -13.50 24.38
CA GLU A 522 -4.39 -13.21 23.68
C GLU A 522 -4.86 -14.36 22.80
N THR A 523 -6.16 -14.38 22.56
CA THR A 523 -6.94 -15.35 21.77
C THR A 523 -7.95 -14.59 20.91
N PHE A 524 -8.62 -15.30 20.01
CA PHE A 524 -9.76 -14.75 19.28
C PHE A 524 -11.03 -14.95 20.09
N GLN A 525 -11.74 -13.88 20.41
CA GLN A 525 -12.97 -13.91 21.20
C GLN A 525 -14.13 -13.32 20.42
N ARG A 526 -15.29 -13.98 20.50
CA ARG A 526 -16.48 -13.55 19.77
C ARG A 526 -17.11 -12.33 20.42
N THR A 527 -17.50 -11.36 19.59
CA THR A 527 -18.22 -10.16 19.99
C THR A 527 -19.54 -9.96 19.23
N ARG A 528 -19.66 -10.58 18.04
CA ARG A 528 -20.82 -10.44 17.15
C ARG A 528 -21.21 -11.75 16.47
N PHE A 529 -22.38 -11.70 15.81
CA PHE A 529 -23.04 -12.80 15.10
C PHE A 529 -23.52 -12.34 13.71
N THR A 530 -22.64 -11.69 12.96
CA THR A 530 -22.91 -11.13 11.62
C THR A 530 -22.87 -12.19 10.53
N GLY A 531 -22.21 -13.33 10.77
CA GLY A 531 -21.96 -14.35 9.75
C GLY A 531 -20.71 -14.07 8.92
N VAL A 532 -19.83 -13.20 9.41
CA VAL A 532 -18.52 -12.88 8.83
C VAL A 532 -17.48 -13.03 9.95
N ASP A 533 -16.55 -13.97 9.83
CA ASP A 533 -15.63 -14.29 10.93
C ASP A 533 -14.77 -13.09 11.35
N ASP A 534 -14.26 -12.32 10.40
CA ASP A 534 -13.47 -11.09 10.64
C ASP A 534 -14.27 -9.99 11.38
N ASP A 535 -15.59 -9.97 11.23
CA ASP A 535 -16.46 -9.05 11.98
C ASP A 535 -16.84 -9.62 13.36
N ASP A 536 -16.94 -10.95 13.46
CA ASP A 536 -17.50 -11.63 14.62
C ASP A 536 -16.51 -11.78 15.77
N PHE A 537 -15.21 -11.67 15.52
CA PHE A 537 -14.16 -11.88 16.51
C PHE A 537 -13.23 -10.68 16.70
N VAL A 538 -12.75 -10.48 17.92
CA VAL A 538 -11.68 -9.54 18.29
C VAL A 538 -10.56 -10.29 19.01
N THR A 539 -9.45 -9.62 19.29
CA THR A 539 -8.37 -10.17 20.10
C THR A 539 -8.42 -9.62 21.52
N ALA A 540 -8.30 -10.51 22.50
CA ALA A 540 -8.30 -10.16 23.93
C ALA A 540 -7.55 -11.22 24.74
N PRO A 541 -7.10 -10.92 25.99
CA PRO A 541 -6.47 -11.92 26.86
C PRO A 541 -7.37 -13.14 27.08
N ALA A 542 -6.78 -14.34 27.01
CA ALA A 542 -7.51 -15.61 27.08
C ALA A 542 -8.40 -15.77 28.33
N THR A 543 -9.65 -16.21 28.14
CA THR A 543 -10.65 -16.41 29.21
C THR A 543 -11.23 -17.84 29.23
N PRO A 544 -10.40 -18.90 29.22
CA PRO A 544 -10.91 -20.27 29.13
C PRO A 544 -11.79 -20.63 30.34
N GLY A 545 -13.02 -21.03 30.08
CA GLY A 545 -14.03 -21.37 31.09
C GLY A 545 -14.96 -20.22 31.47
N GLU A 546 -14.80 -19.05 30.86
CA GLU A 546 -15.59 -17.83 31.14
C GLU A 546 -16.16 -17.28 29.83
N LEU A 547 -17.50 -17.18 29.75
CA LEU A 547 -18.15 -16.55 28.60
C LEU A 547 -17.98 -15.03 28.70
N ASP A 548 -16.93 -14.51 28.08
CA ASP A 548 -16.66 -13.08 28.03
C ASP A 548 -17.43 -12.43 26.86
N GLU A 549 -18.42 -11.60 27.18
CA GLU A 549 -19.20 -10.85 26.20
C GLU A 549 -18.62 -9.43 26.08
N HIS A 550 -17.79 -9.21 25.07
CA HIS A 550 -17.31 -7.85 24.76
C HIS A 550 -18.37 -7.06 24.01
N GLU A 551 -18.63 -5.83 24.46
CA GLU A 551 -19.40 -4.86 23.68
C GLU A 551 -18.58 -4.47 22.45
N TRP A 552 -19.11 -4.70 21.25
CA TRP A 552 -18.44 -4.26 20.03
C TRP A 552 -18.44 -2.73 19.92
N VAL A 553 -17.25 -2.16 19.79
CA VAL A 553 -17.02 -0.75 19.50
C VAL A 553 -16.38 -0.66 18.13
N ASP A 554 -16.90 0.22 17.27
CA ASP A 554 -16.30 0.49 15.97
C ASP A 554 -14.87 1.05 16.18
N PRO A 555 -13.82 0.32 15.76
CA PRO A 555 -12.43 0.69 16.03
C PRO A 555 -11.95 1.85 15.14
N THR A 556 -12.77 2.37 14.23
CA THR A 556 -12.41 3.48 13.34
C THR A 556 -12.91 4.84 13.84
N LEU A 557 -13.64 4.86 14.96
CA LEU A 557 -14.16 6.09 15.55
C LEU A 557 -13.05 6.92 16.19
N ALA A 558 -13.23 8.24 16.19
CA ALA A 558 -12.34 9.15 16.88
C ALA A 558 -12.23 8.82 18.37
N VAL A 559 -11.01 8.85 18.90
CA VAL A 559 -10.70 8.60 20.31
C VAL A 559 -9.93 9.78 20.90
N SER A 560 -10.04 10.00 22.21
CA SER A 560 -9.23 11.03 22.88
C SER A 560 -7.77 10.62 22.81
N ALA A 561 -6.92 11.45 22.21
CA ALA A 561 -5.49 11.23 22.27
C ALA A 561 -5.03 11.39 23.74
N GLY A 562 -4.10 10.54 24.16
CA GLY A 562 -3.54 10.56 25.51
C GLY A 562 -2.81 11.86 25.87
N THR A 563 -2.27 11.91 27.09
CA THR A 563 -1.66 13.08 27.74
C THR A 563 -0.80 13.94 26.80
N PRO A 564 -0.95 15.28 26.81
CA PRO A 564 -0.12 16.17 25.99
C PRO A 564 1.37 15.99 26.25
N LEU A 565 2.16 15.76 25.19
CA LEU A 565 3.62 15.75 25.27
C LEU A 565 4.14 17.13 25.72
N PRO A 566 5.10 17.18 26.66
CA PRO A 566 5.55 18.43 27.28
C PRO A 566 6.16 19.40 26.27
N ALA A 567 5.73 20.67 26.31
CA ALA A 567 6.30 21.76 25.52
C ALA A 567 7.36 22.55 26.32
N ARG A 568 8.38 23.05 25.63
CA ARG A 568 9.44 23.90 26.19
C ARG A 568 8.93 25.32 26.51
N THR A 569 9.54 26.02 27.47
CA THR A 569 9.21 27.43 27.81
C THR A 569 10.47 28.28 27.91
N VAL A 570 10.48 29.47 27.27
CA VAL A 570 11.58 30.44 27.38
C VAL A 570 11.06 31.88 27.52
N ALA A 571 11.90 32.73 28.12
CA ALA A 571 11.60 33.98 28.81
C ALA A 571 11.39 35.22 27.92
N ALA A 572 10.66 36.19 28.50
CA ALA A 572 10.22 37.44 27.89
C ALA A 572 11.33 38.46 27.57
N GLU A 573 11.11 39.21 26.48
CA GLU A 573 11.98 40.25 25.93
C GLU A 573 12.06 41.53 26.79
N PRO A 574 13.20 42.25 26.72
CA PRO A 574 13.44 43.48 27.48
C PRO A 574 12.83 44.74 26.82
N VAL A 575 12.48 45.71 27.66
CA VAL A 575 11.88 47.00 27.25
C VAL A 575 12.99 48.03 26.98
N VAL A 576 13.07 48.52 25.74
CA VAL A 576 13.97 49.60 25.31
C VAL A 576 13.42 50.98 25.74
N THR A 577 14.30 51.91 26.10
CA THR A 577 13.93 53.27 26.57
C THR A 577 14.17 54.32 25.46
N PRO A 578 13.30 55.33 25.25
CA PRO A 578 13.42 56.22 24.08
C PRO A 578 14.64 57.17 24.09
N GLY A 579 15.38 57.23 22.98
CA GLY A 579 16.46 58.20 22.69
C GLY A 579 15.98 59.47 21.95
N ALA A 580 16.90 60.38 21.61
CA ALA A 580 16.60 61.56 20.80
C ALA A 580 16.76 61.27 19.30
N ALA A 581 15.83 61.73 18.45
CA ALA A 581 15.89 61.53 17.00
C ALA A 581 17.17 62.12 16.37
N VAL A 582 17.78 61.38 15.45
CA VAL A 582 18.99 61.80 14.71
C VAL A 582 18.64 62.22 13.29
N THR A 583 19.41 63.15 12.72
CA THR A 583 19.27 63.55 11.31
C THR A 583 19.80 62.44 10.40
N VAL A 584 18.90 61.82 9.61
CA VAL A 584 19.26 60.90 8.53
C VAL A 584 19.60 61.74 7.28
N LEU A 585 20.84 61.62 6.79
CA LEU A 585 21.33 62.34 5.61
C LEU A 585 20.95 61.64 4.31
N GLU A 586 21.06 60.31 4.30
CA GLU A 586 20.73 59.48 3.15
C GLU A 586 20.08 58.17 3.62
N ALA A 587 19.13 57.66 2.85
CA ALA A 587 18.47 56.38 3.07
C ALA A 587 18.37 55.62 1.75
N TYR A 588 18.57 54.31 1.79
CA TYR A 588 18.52 53.41 0.64
C TYR A 588 17.82 52.12 1.03
N SER A 589 17.20 51.45 0.06
CA SER A 589 16.69 50.08 0.19
C SER A 589 17.37 49.16 -0.83
N GLY A 590 17.47 47.89 -0.49
CA GLY A 590 17.90 46.84 -1.40
C GLY A 590 17.55 45.47 -0.85
N SER A 591 17.99 44.43 -1.56
CA SER A 591 17.92 43.04 -1.10
C SER A 591 19.21 42.31 -1.48
N SER A 592 19.51 41.22 -0.76
CA SER A 592 20.65 40.36 -1.04
C SER A 592 20.39 38.92 -0.61
N ALA A 593 20.92 37.94 -1.35
CA ALA A 593 20.76 36.51 -1.05
C ALA A 593 21.36 36.04 0.29
N ALA A 594 22.24 36.84 0.90
CA ALA A 594 22.85 36.62 2.21
C ALA A 594 22.95 37.97 2.95
N PRO A 595 23.33 38.00 4.24
CA PRO A 595 23.65 39.25 4.93
C PRO A 595 24.58 40.13 4.08
N LEU A 596 24.24 41.40 3.93
CA LEU A 596 24.91 42.29 2.99
C LEU A 596 26.39 42.41 3.39
N ALA A 597 27.31 41.93 2.55
CA ALA A 597 28.74 41.93 2.88
C ALA A 597 29.48 43.23 2.51
N LYS A 598 28.96 43.99 1.53
CA LYS A 598 29.58 45.23 1.03
C LYS A 598 28.89 46.46 1.62
N ARG A 599 29.62 47.57 1.75
CA ARG A 599 29.06 48.86 2.24
C ARG A 599 27.82 49.32 1.47
N VAL A 600 27.78 49.02 0.17
CA VAL A 600 26.73 49.41 -0.77
C VAL A 600 26.35 48.18 -1.59
N GLY A 601 25.05 47.88 -1.68
CA GLY A 601 24.52 46.79 -2.50
C GLY A 601 24.62 47.05 -4.00
N ALA A 602 24.46 45.99 -4.79
CA ALA A 602 24.62 46.05 -6.25
C ALA A 602 23.53 46.87 -6.96
N ALA A 603 22.33 46.99 -6.38
CA ALA A 603 21.16 47.62 -6.98
C ALA A 603 20.28 48.35 -5.95
N GLU A 604 20.89 49.22 -5.12
CA GLU A 604 20.13 49.99 -4.12
C GLU A 604 19.24 51.07 -4.73
N THR A 605 18.04 51.23 -4.18
CA THR A 605 17.09 52.30 -4.50
C THR A 605 17.13 53.38 -3.41
N GLN A 606 17.32 54.63 -3.80
CA GLN A 606 17.33 55.75 -2.87
C GLN A 606 15.92 56.01 -2.30
N LEU A 607 15.81 56.16 -0.98
CA LEU A 607 14.59 56.45 -0.24
C LEU A 607 14.55 57.92 0.21
N ASP A 608 13.37 58.39 0.65
CA ASP A 608 13.24 59.66 1.37
C ASP A 608 13.86 59.52 2.78
N PRO A 609 14.94 60.25 3.13
CA PRO A 609 15.57 60.15 4.44
C PRO A 609 14.67 60.57 5.61
N ALA A 610 13.64 61.40 5.37
CA ALA A 610 12.73 61.87 6.42
C ALA A 610 11.57 60.90 6.68
N ALA A 611 11.27 60.02 5.73
CA ALA A 611 10.18 59.05 5.79
C ALA A 611 10.48 57.85 4.85
N PRO A 612 11.44 56.98 5.20
CA PRO A 612 11.87 55.91 4.31
C PRO A 612 10.74 54.89 4.13
N ALA A 613 10.34 54.65 2.87
CA ALA A 613 9.37 53.60 2.56
C ALA A 613 9.94 52.21 2.90
N ALA A 614 9.08 51.28 3.34
CA ALA A 614 9.47 49.92 3.69
C ALA A 614 10.18 49.20 2.53
N ALA A 615 11.18 48.38 2.86
CA ALA A 615 11.82 47.47 1.93
C ALA A 615 11.18 46.09 2.06
N GLU A 616 10.74 45.50 0.95
CA GLU A 616 10.06 44.20 0.91
C GLU A 616 10.69 43.30 -0.16
N ASN A 617 10.73 42.00 0.12
CA ASN A 617 11.08 40.96 -0.83
C ASN A 617 10.32 39.68 -0.43
N ASP A 618 9.56 39.12 -1.36
CA ASP A 618 8.75 37.90 -1.20
C ASP A 618 9.38 36.67 -1.88
N ALA A 619 10.61 36.83 -2.35
CA ALA A 619 11.42 35.80 -2.96
C ALA A 619 12.46 35.28 -1.94
N TRP A 620 13.64 34.90 -2.45
CA TRP A 620 14.68 34.23 -1.69
C TRP A 620 15.64 35.18 -0.97
N GLU A 621 15.59 36.48 -1.26
CA GLU A 621 16.56 37.45 -0.75
C GLU A 621 16.11 38.16 0.53
N TYR A 622 17.08 38.67 1.29
CA TYR A 622 16.90 39.42 2.53
C TYR A 622 16.85 40.93 2.26
N PRO A 623 15.67 41.58 2.39
CA PRO A 623 15.56 43.02 2.18
C PRO A 623 16.24 43.80 3.31
N TYR A 624 16.79 44.97 2.97
CA TYR A 624 17.41 45.86 3.93
C TYR A 624 17.13 47.33 3.62
N GLN A 625 17.25 48.15 4.66
CA GLN A 625 17.35 49.60 4.57
C GLN A 625 18.72 50.04 5.11
N ARG A 626 19.44 50.84 4.33
CA ARG A 626 20.75 51.39 4.68
C ARG A 626 20.64 52.89 4.89
N PHE A 627 21.18 53.36 6.00
CA PHE A 627 21.10 54.76 6.42
C PHE A 627 22.49 55.38 6.57
N VAL A 628 22.63 56.63 6.20
CA VAL A 628 23.79 57.47 6.54
C VAL A 628 23.27 58.56 7.46
N ILE A 629 23.71 58.57 8.71
CA ILE A 629 23.29 59.55 9.71
C ILE A 629 24.40 60.56 9.99
N ASP A 630 24.00 61.76 10.40
CA ASP A 630 24.92 62.79 10.89
C ASP A 630 25.56 62.35 12.22
N ALA A 631 26.89 62.45 12.32
CA ALA A 631 27.64 62.09 13.51
C ALA A 631 28.01 63.28 14.39
N GLU A 632 27.48 64.49 14.13
CA GLU A 632 27.73 65.66 14.98
C GLU A 632 27.33 65.39 16.45
N GLY A 633 28.30 65.47 17.35
CA GLY A 633 28.11 65.18 18.78
C GLY A 633 28.16 63.70 19.17
N LEU A 634 28.38 62.78 18.22
CA LEU A 634 28.60 61.37 18.48
C LEU A 634 30.09 61.05 18.64
N GLY A 635 30.39 60.08 19.49
CA GLY A 635 31.73 59.54 19.73
C GLY A 635 31.68 58.08 20.15
N ALA A 636 32.85 57.44 20.25
CA ALA A 636 32.94 56.07 20.77
C ALA A 636 32.27 55.98 22.15
N GLY A 637 31.33 55.03 22.33
CA GLY A 637 30.46 54.94 23.50
C GLY A 637 29.04 55.50 23.32
N SER A 638 28.76 56.19 22.21
CA SER A 638 27.39 56.65 21.93
C SER A 638 26.53 55.45 21.52
N VAL A 639 25.28 55.42 21.96
CA VAL A 639 24.33 54.36 21.60
C VAL A 639 23.47 54.84 20.45
N VAL A 640 23.34 54.03 19.41
CA VAL A 640 22.38 54.22 18.33
C VAL A 640 21.27 53.18 18.46
N THR A 641 20.04 53.62 18.27
CA THR A 641 18.84 52.77 18.35
C THR A 641 18.07 52.86 17.05
N TRP A 642 17.76 51.72 16.46
CA TRP A 642 16.79 51.56 15.40
C TRP A 642 15.44 51.13 15.99
N ALA A 643 14.36 51.72 15.50
CA ALA A 643 13.01 51.32 15.83
C ALA A 643 12.20 51.13 14.55
N GLY A 644 11.50 50.02 14.43
CA GLY A 644 10.73 49.67 13.23
C GLY A 644 9.87 48.44 13.41
N SER A 645 9.49 47.84 12.29
CA SER A 645 8.75 46.58 12.25
C SER A 645 9.19 45.71 11.08
N THR A 646 8.79 44.46 11.15
CA THR A 646 9.10 43.38 10.22
C THR A 646 7.88 42.48 10.02
N SER A 647 7.94 41.54 9.09
CA SER A 647 6.88 40.55 8.87
C SER A 647 6.96 39.42 9.89
N GLY A 648 5.85 39.11 10.55
CA GLY A 648 5.74 37.92 11.42
C GLY A 648 6.81 37.86 12.50
N ARG A 649 7.55 36.74 12.52
CA ARG A 649 8.62 36.44 13.49
C ARG A 649 10.03 36.65 12.92
N ASN A 650 10.16 37.34 11.80
CA ASN A 650 11.45 37.57 11.16
C ASN A 650 12.36 38.43 12.05
N GLU A 651 13.65 38.15 12.02
CA GLU A 651 14.64 38.92 12.76
C GLU A 651 15.22 40.05 11.89
N ILE A 652 15.24 41.26 12.44
CA ILE A 652 16.01 42.37 11.90
C ILE A 652 17.39 42.34 12.53
N GLN A 653 18.42 42.27 11.70
CA GLN A 653 19.81 42.49 12.08
C GLN A 653 20.14 43.97 11.91
N PHE A 654 20.42 44.66 13.02
CA PHE A 654 20.85 46.05 13.00
C PHE A 654 22.37 46.12 13.10
N SER A 655 23.01 46.71 12.09
CA SER A 655 24.46 46.72 11.93
C SER A 655 25.01 48.11 11.65
N VAL A 656 26.30 48.30 11.91
CA VAL A 656 27.05 49.51 11.58
C VAL A 656 28.27 49.16 10.74
N TRP A 657 28.64 50.04 9.80
CA TRP A 657 29.81 49.83 8.93
C TRP A 657 31.11 50.19 9.67
N ASP A 658 32.02 49.24 9.87
CA ASP A 658 33.38 49.51 10.33
C ASP A 658 34.24 49.90 9.12
N ALA A 659 34.60 51.18 9.02
CA ALA A 659 35.35 51.70 7.87
C ALA A 659 36.79 51.18 7.80
N ALA A 660 37.38 50.77 8.92
CA ALA A 660 38.75 50.26 8.97
C ALA A 660 38.83 48.78 8.55
N ALA A 661 37.85 47.97 8.98
CA ALA A 661 37.76 46.56 8.63
C ALA A 661 37.08 46.31 7.28
N SER A 662 36.33 47.30 6.76
CA SER A 662 35.52 47.17 5.56
C SER A 662 34.48 46.04 5.65
N GLU A 663 33.82 45.96 6.81
CA GLU A 663 32.80 44.96 7.11
C GLU A 663 31.63 45.57 7.89
N TRP A 664 30.48 44.91 7.84
CA TRP A 664 29.36 45.21 8.71
C TRP A 664 29.55 44.55 10.05
N ARG A 665 29.37 45.33 11.12
CA ARG A 665 29.41 44.87 12.50
C ARG A 665 28.00 44.89 13.07
N LEU A 666 27.51 43.71 13.45
CA LEU A 666 26.23 43.58 14.13
C LEU A 666 26.24 44.38 15.44
N LEU A 667 25.21 45.18 15.63
CA LEU A 667 24.94 45.92 16.85
C LEU A 667 23.98 45.14 17.73
N ASP A 668 22.86 44.70 17.15
CA ASP A 668 21.76 44.02 17.84
C ASP A 668 20.85 43.32 16.82
N ALA A 669 20.03 42.39 17.28
CA ALA A 669 19.09 41.65 16.44
C ALA A 669 17.78 41.33 17.17
N GLY A 670 16.65 41.42 16.45
CA GLY A 670 15.31 41.24 17.03
C GLY A 670 14.22 41.83 16.14
N THR A 671 13.01 42.05 16.66
CA THR A 671 11.82 42.31 15.82
C THR A 671 11.39 43.77 15.68
N SER A 672 11.75 44.66 16.61
CA SER A 672 11.14 46.01 16.65
C SER A 672 12.00 47.16 17.17
N ALA A 673 12.79 46.99 18.24
CA ALA A 673 13.66 48.03 18.78
C ALA A 673 15.04 47.46 19.11
N LEU A 674 16.07 47.98 18.43
CA LEU A 674 17.42 47.42 18.41
C LEU A 674 18.44 48.50 18.73
N GLU A 675 19.40 48.24 19.63
CA GLU A 675 20.38 49.24 20.06
C GLU A 675 21.81 48.72 20.10
N GLY A 676 22.77 49.59 19.80
CA GLY A 676 24.18 49.22 20.00
C GLY A 676 25.12 50.38 20.15
N GLU A 677 26.25 50.09 20.77
CA GLU A 677 27.31 51.06 21.03
C GLU A 677 28.20 51.26 19.79
N LEU A 678 28.42 52.54 19.46
CA LEU A 678 29.37 52.96 18.43
C LEU A 678 30.80 52.87 18.93
N LYS A 679 31.68 52.33 18.09
CA LYS A 679 33.13 52.30 18.23
C LYS A 679 33.75 53.42 17.39
N LYS A 680 35.02 53.70 17.65
CA LYS A 680 35.77 54.77 16.95
C LYS A 680 35.75 54.60 15.42
N ASN A 681 35.82 53.37 14.92
CA ASN A 681 35.93 53.09 13.49
C ASN A 681 34.59 53.13 12.74
N ASP A 682 33.48 53.21 13.47
CA ASP A 682 32.13 53.30 12.89
C ASP A 682 31.79 54.72 12.42
N ILE A 683 32.55 55.71 12.90
CA ILE A 683 32.39 57.13 12.57
C ILE A 683 33.42 57.50 11.50
N ASP A 684 32.97 57.67 10.26
CA ASP A 684 33.80 57.97 9.10
C ASP A 684 33.39 59.31 8.49
N ALA A 685 34.37 60.23 8.37
CA ALA A 685 34.19 61.56 7.79
C ALA A 685 32.99 62.38 8.34
N GLY A 686 32.65 62.21 9.62
CA GLY A 686 31.53 62.92 10.26
C GLY A 686 30.16 62.26 10.04
N THR A 687 30.13 61.00 9.59
CA THR A 687 28.90 60.23 9.38
C THR A 687 29.00 58.84 10.00
N VAL A 688 27.85 58.21 10.24
CA VAL A 688 27.75 56.78 10.59
C VAL A 688 26.86 56.10 9.55
N THR A 689 27.32 54.96 9.01
CA THR A 689 26.51 54.17 8.08
C THR A 689 25.90 52.97 8.82
N LEU A 690 24.58 52.87 8.81
CA LEU A 690 23.79 51.85 9.50
C LEU A 690 23.05 50.97 8.49
N LEU A 691 22.76 49.73 8.87
CA LEU A 691 21.98 48.78 8.08
C LEU A 691 20.95 48.10 8.98
N ALA A 692 19.68 48.16 8.61
CA ALA A 692 18.64 47.32 9.16
C ALA A 692 18.27 46.30 8.08
N GLN A 693 18.56 45.03 8.29
CA GLN A 693 18.32 43.96 7.34
C GLN A 693 17.43 42.89 7.95
N ASN A 694 16.35 42.50 7.27
CA ASN A 694 15.59 41.30 7.61
C ASN A 694 16.41 40.11 7.13
N GLY A 695 17.33 39.65 7.97
CA GLY A 695 18.34 38.64 7.68
C GLY A 695 17.98 37.28 8.29
N PRO A 696 18.81 36.25 8.07
CA PRO A 696 18.66 34.99 8.79
C PRO A 696 18.76 35.23 10.31
N ARG A 697 18.04 34.44 11.12
CA ARG A 697 18.18 34.53 12.58
C ARG A 697 19.64 34.36 13.02
N THR A 698 20.05 35.17 13.99
CA THR A 698 21.39 35.13 14.59
C THR A 698 21.55 34.01 15.60
N GLU A 699 20.45 33.58 16.22
CA GLU A 699 20.38 32.42 17.11
C GLU A 699 19.23 31.49 16.66
N PRO A 700 19.45 30.17 16.57
CA PRO A 700 18.40 29.21 16.21
C PRO A 700 17.36 29.08 17.35
N THR A 701 16.08 28.96 17.00
CA THR A 701 14.98 28.71 17.96
C THR A 701 14.66 27.23 18.12
N LEU A 702 14.86 26.44 17.05
CA LEU A 702 14.69 24.99 17.06
C LEU A 702 15.96 24.30 17.57
N ALA A 703 15.79 23.18 18.26
CA ALA A 703 16.88 22.30 18.66
C ALA A 703 17.66 21.81 17.43
N ALA A 704 18.95 21.58 17.64
CA ALA A 704 19.84 21.07 16.61
C ALA A 704 20.17 19.59 16.82
N GLU A 705 19.86 19.05 18.00
CA GLU A 705 20.28 17.73 18.49
C GLU A 705 19.09 17.08 19.17
N ALA A 706 19.04 15.74 19.15
CA ALA A 706 17.94 14.99 19.74
C ALA A 706 17.85 15.19 21.26
N ASP A 707 16.69 15.61 21.75
CA ASP A 707 16.37 15.77 23.18
C ASP A 707 15.12 15.01 23.65
N GLY A 708 14.41 14.37 22.72
CA GLY A 708 13.26 13.51 22.94
C GLY A 708 11.97 14.25 23.20
N ALA A 709 11.82 15.50 22.74
CA ALA A 709 10.60 16.29 22.89
C ALA A 709 10.24 17.08 21.62
N LEU A 710 8.94 17.09 21.28
CA LEU A 710 8.42 17.96 20.23
C LEU A 710 8.73 19.43 20.52
N GLU A 711 9.08 20.20 19.47
CA GLU A 711 9.34 21.63 19.63
C GLU A 711 8.15 22.40 20.21
N ASN A 712 8.48 23.49 20.90
CA ASN A 712 7.49 24.41 21.45
C ASN A 712 6.80 25.20 20.32
N PRO A 713 5.45 25.23 20.27
CA PRO A 713 4.71 25.97 19.24
C PRO A 713 5.08 27.44 19.08
N ASP A 714 5.61 28.11 20.12
CA ASP A 714 6.06 29.51 20.00
C ASP A 714 7.35 29.65 19.15
N ASP A 715 8.10 28.58 18.95
CA ASP A 715 9.42 28.55 18.31
C ASP A 715 9.38 28.23 16.80
N TYR A 716 8.24 27.76 16.26
CA TYR A 716 7.99 27.57 14.81
C TYR A 716 6.71 28.26 14.28
N ASP A 717 6.61 28.40 12.95
CA ASP A 717 5.52 29.11 12.25
C ASP A 717 4.36 28.19 11.88
N LEU A 718 4.69 26.94 11.52
CA LEU A 718 3.76 25.90 11.11
C LEU A 718 4.36 24.50 11.31
N ALA A 719 3.51 23.49 11.30
CA ALA A 719 3.92 22.10 11.22
C ALA A 719 3.20 21.33 10.10
N ILE A 720 3.85 20.27 9.60
CA ILE A 720 3.28 19.31 8.65
C ILE A 720 3.38 17.91 9.28
N SER A 721 2.25 17.20 9.36
CA SER A 721 2.23 15.81 9.82
C SER A 721 2.48 14.87 8.64
N HIS A 722 3.37 13.88 8.83
CA HIS A 722 3.69 12.83 7.85
C HIS A 722 3.27 11.46 8.41
N ILE A 723 2.23 10.91 7.79
CA ILE A 723 1.66 9.57 8.02
C ILE A 723 2.05 8.69 6.84
N THR A 724 2.21 7.38 7.05
CA THR A 724 2.69 6.47 5.99
C THR A 724 2.42 5.02 6.34
N ASP A 725 2.29 4.16 5.33
CA ASP A 725 2.33 2.68 5.41
C ASP A 725 1.46 2.11 6.54
N THR A 726 0.17 2.48 6.55
CA THR A 726 -0.80 2.11 7.60
C THR A 726 -1.46 0.76 7.35
N GLN A 727 -1.11 0.04 6.28
CA GLN A 727 -1.73 -1.21 5.84
C GLN A 727 -2.00 -2.25 6.94
N TYR A 728 -1.04 -2.50 7.83
CA TYR A 728 -1.21 -3.45 8.94
C TYR A 728 -2.06 -2.88 10.08
N LEU A 729 -2.04 -1.56 10.27
CA LEU A 729 -2.97 -0.90 11.17
C LEU A 729 -4.40 -1.05 10.63
N THR A 730 -4.63 -0.78 9.35
CA THR A 730 -5.95 -0.92 8.73
C THR A 730 -6.46 -2.37 8.75
N GLU A 731 -5.61 -3.35 8.42
CA GLU A 731 -5.98 -4.77 8.40
C GLU A 731 -6.29 -5.29 9.81
N THR A 732 -5.40 -5.05 10.77
CA THR A 732 -5.37 -5.77 12.06
C THR A 732 -5.58 -4.87 13.28
N TYR A 733 -5.11 -3.62 13.25
CA TYR A 733 -5.13 -2.70 14.39
C TYR A 733 -5.84 -1.35 14.09
N PRO A 734 -7.08 -1.32 13.55
CA PRO A 734 -7.68 -0.10 13.02
C PRO A 734 -7.84 1.00 14.08
N ALA A 735 -7.98 0.63 15.35
CA ALA A 735 -7.98 1.55 16.48
C ALA A 735 -6.69 2.38 16.59
N VAL A 736 -5.54 1.82 16.21
CA VAL A 736 -4.25 2.52 16.23
C VAL A 736 -4.16 3.55 15.11
N TYR A 737 -4.74 3.26 13.93
CA TYR A 737 -4.84 4.25 12.87
C TYR A 737 -5.76 5.39 13.30
N ALA A 738 -6.92 5.08 13.89
CA ALA A 738 -7.83 6.09 14.46
C ALA A 738 -7.14 6.95 15.55
N GLU A 739 -6.39 6.35 16.47
CA GLU A 739 -5.59 7.06 17.49
C GLU A 739 -4.60 8.07 16.86
N LEU A 740 -3.90 7.64 15.81
CA LEU A 740 -2.91 8.46 15.10
C LEU A 740 -3.55 9.72 14.50
N VAL A 741 -4.63 9.56 13.74
CA VAL A 741 -5.33 10.68 13.09
C VAL A 741 -6.13 11.52 14.08
N SER A 742 -6.67 10.93 15.16
CA SER A 742 -7.28 11.68 16.26
C SER A 742 -6.27 12.60 16.94
N TRP A 743 -5.04 12.15 17.19
CA TRP A 743 -4.00 13.01 17.74
C TRP A 743 -3.71 14.22 16.86
N ILE A 744 -3.67 14.04 15.53
CA ILE A 744 -3.46 15.13 14.58
C ILE A 744 -4.63 16.11 14.64
N ALA A 745 -5.87 15.61 14.58
CA ALA A 745 -7.07 16.43 14.66
C ALA A 745 -7.14 17.26 15.96
N GLU A 746 -6.84 16.65 17.11
CA GLU A 746 -6.87 17.31 18.41
C GLU A 746 -5.69 18.28 18.62
N SER A 747 -4.53 18.01 18.00
CA SER A 747 -3.32 18.83 18.15
C SER A 747 -3.18 19.91 17.09
N ALA A 748 -4.09 19.99 16.10
CA ALA A 748 -3.91 20.82 14.92
C ALA A 748 -3.69 22.31 15.24
N ASP A 749 -4.55 22.89 16.07
CA ASP A 749 -4.45 24.30 16.47
C ASP A 749 -3.25 24.54 17.39
N ASP A 750 -3.10 23.73 18.44
CA ASP A 750 -2.09 23.90 19.49
C ASP A 750 -0.66 23.71 18.94
N ARG A 751 -0.49 22.85 17.93
CA ARG A 751 0.80 22.59 17.28
C ARG A 751 0.89 23.15 15.86
N LYS A 752 -0.03 24.04 15.47
CA LYS A 752 -0.03 24.73 14.18
C LYS A 752 0.13 23.77 12.99
N ILE A 753 -0.50 22.58 13.04
CA ILE A 753 -0.47 21.60 11.96
C ILE A 753 -1.28 22.15 10.79
N ALA A 754 -0.57 22.67 9.79
CA ALA A 754 -1.18 23.30 8.63
C ALA A 754 -1.61 22.27 7.57
N PHE A 755 -1.00 21.09 7.58
CA PHE A 755 -1.30 20.02 6.63
C PHE A 755 -0.90 18.64 7.17
N ALA A 756 -1.68 17.60 6.86
CA ALA A 756 -1.35 16.20 7.11
C ALA A 756 -1.24 15.42 5.80
N THR A 757 -0.08 14.85 5.51
CA THR A 757 0.16 14.06 4.29
C THR A 757 0.30 12.58 4.64
N HIS A 758 -0.40 11.71 3.89
CA HIS A 758 -0.24 10.26 3.97
C HIS A 758 0.45 9.72 2.71
N THR A 759 1.65 9.15 2.84
CA THR A 759 2.47 8.67 1.71
C THR A 759 2.12 7.26 1.22
N GLY A 760 0.86 6.85 1.32
CA GLY A 760 0.33 5.59 0.77
C GLY A 760 0.52 4.33 1.60
N ASP A 761 0.17 3.21 0.96
CA ASP A 761 -0.12 1.90 1.55
C ASP A 761 -1.13 1.99 2.70
N LEU A 762 -2.35 2.41 2.36
CA LEU A 762 -3.45 2.55 3.31
C LEU A 762 -4.05 1.19 3.69
N VAL A 763 -4.04 0.22 2.77
CA VAL A 763 -4.59 -1.14 2.94
C VAL A 763 -3.52 -2.19 2.70
N GLN A 764 -3.71 -3.42 3.17
CA GLN A 764 -2.73 -4.51 3.03
C GLN A 764 -3.02 -5.42 1.82
N ASN A 765 -4.30 -5.60 1.48
CA ASN A 765 -4.75 -6.69 0.61
C ASN A 765 -5.18 -6.27 -0.79
N TRP A 766 -4.51 -5.29 -1.38
CA TRP A 766 -4.71 -4.86 -2.77
C TRP A 766 -3.39 -4.58 -3.52
N VAL A 767 -2.40 -5.44 -3.27
CA VAL A 767 -1.02 -5.33 -3.78
C VAL A 767 -0.79 -6.14 -5.05
N ASP A 768 -1.33 -7.34 -5.15
CA ASP A 768 -1.02 -8.26 -6.23
C ASP A 768 -2.15 -8.28 -7.27
N PRO A 769 -1.81 -8.26 -8.58
CA PRO A 769 -2.76 -8.37 -9.68
C PRO A 769 -3.84 -9.44 -9.60
N ASN A 770 -3.54 -10.56 -8.93
CA ASN A 770 -4.38 -11.73 -8.80
C ASN A 770 -5.12 -11.81 -7.46
N GLN A 771 -5.40 -10.67 -6.82
CA GLN A 771 -6.19 -10.60 -5.59
C GLN A 771 -7.67 -10.28 -5.88
N ASP A 772 -8.54 -10.92 -5.09
CA ASP A 772 -9.96 -10.62 -4.96
C ASP A 772 -10.16 -9.31 -4.18
N ASP A 773 -11.21 -8.55 -4.49
CA ASP A 773 -11.43 -7.24 -3.87
C ASP A 773 -12.19 -7.27 -2.54
N THR A 774 -12.76 -8.42 -2.13
CA THR A 774 -13.64 -8.50 -0.95
C THR A 774 -12.95 -8.02 0.34
N ARG A 775 -11.71 -8.46 0.59
CA ARG A 775 -10.95 -8.03 1.76
C ARG A 775 -10.42 -6.60 1.59
N ALA A 776 -9.89 -6.27 0.42
CA ALA A 776 -9.41 -4.93 0.10
C ALA A 776 -10.46 -3.85 0.35
N ARG A 777 -11.72 -4.07 -0.08
CA ARG A 777 -12.84 -3.16 0.13
C ARG A 777 -13.09 -2.88 1.60
N ARG A 778 -13.06 -3.91 2.46
CA ARG A 778 -13.23 -3.75 3.91
C ARG A 778 -12.09 -2.94 4.53
N GLU A 779 -10.86 -3.16 4.08
CA GLU A 779 -9.71 -2.37 4.53
C GLU A 779 -9.82 -0.92 4.05
N PHE A 780 -10.20 -0.70 2.80
CA PHE A 780 -10.43 0.66 2.29
C PHE A 780 -11.57 1.37 3.02
N GLU A 781 -12.64 0.66 3.38
CA GLU A 781 -13.71 1.18 4.23
C GLU A 781 -13.16 1.63 5.59
N ARG A 782 -12.34 0.81 6.25
CA ARG A 782 -11.70 1.12 7.53
C ARG A 782 -10.74 2.31 7.42
N ALA A 783 -9.85 2.32 6.43
CA ALA A 783 -8.91 3.41 6.19
C ALA A 783 -9.63 4.72 5.86
N SER A 784 -10.67 4.65 5.02
CA SER A 784 -11.50 5.81 4.67
C SER A 784 -12.21 6.38 5.89
N ALA A 785 -12.74 5.52 6.78
CA ALA A 785 -13.41 5.92 8.01
C ALA A 785 -12.43 6.56 9.00
N ALA A 786 -11.26 5.97 9.21
CA ALA A 786 -10.21 6.58 10.05
C ALA A 786 -9.79 7.95 9.48
N GLN A 787 -9.50 8.04 8.19
CA GLN A 787 -9.09 9.29 7.55
C GLN A 787 -10.19 10.38 7.62
N ALA A 788 -11.47 10.00 7.69
CA ALA A 788 -12.58 10.94 7.83
C ALA A 788 -12.51 11.75 9.13
N ILE A 789 -11.79 11.28 10.17
CA ILE A 789 -11.53 12.05 11.38
C ILE A 789 -10.84 13.39 11.06
N LEU A 790 -9.88 13.40 10.12
CA LEU A 790 -9.22 14.63 9.68
C LEU A 790 -10.16 15.51 8.85
N ASP A 791 -10.95 14.89 7.97
CA ASP A 791 -11.91 15.58 7.11
C ASP A 791 -12.98 16.30 7.96
N GLU A 792 -13.52 15.63 8.98
CA GLU A 792 -14.51 16.16 9.91
C GLU A 792 -13.95 17.24 10.83
N ALA A 793 -12.67 17.11 11.22
CA ALA A 793 -11.96 18.14 11.98
C ALA A 793 -11.57 19.36 11.12
N GLY A 794 -11.70 19.27 9.79
CA GLY A 794 -11.30 20.33 8.87
C GLY A 794 -9.79 20.51 8.75
N VAL A 795 -8.99 19.50 9.13
CA VAL A 795 -7.54 19.52 8.98
C VAL A 795 -7.20 19.25 7.50
N PRO A 796 -6.53 20.18 6.80
CA PRO A 796 -6.10 19.95 5.43
C PRO A 796 -5.27 18.68 5.33
N ASN A 797 -5.67 17.76 4.46
CA ASN A 797 -4.96 16.50 4.29
C ASN A 797 -4.96 16.01 2.84
N SER A 798 -4.01 15.14 2.51
CA SER A 798 -3.99 14.39 1.26
C SER A 798 -3.48 12.98 1.49
N VAL A 799 -4.03 12.03 0.73
CA VAL A 799 -3.50 10.67 0.61
C VAL A 799 -3.07 10.42 -0.83
N LEU A 800 -2.12 9.50 -1.01
CA LEU A 800 -1.71 8.95 -2.30
C LEU A 800 -1.71 7.42 -2.21
N PRO A 801 -1.92 6.67 -3.31
CA PRO A 801 -1.89 5.21 -3.26
C PRO A 801 -0.45 4.71 -3.26
N GLY A 802 -0.16 3.77 -2.37
CA GLY A 802 1.04 2.95 -2.38
C GLY A 802 0.89 1.70 -3.24
N ASN A 803 1.86 0.78 -3.22
CA ASN A 803 1.79 -0.43 -4.02
C ASN A 803 0.68 -1.39 -3.55
N HIS A 804 0.29 -1.34 -2.29
CA HIS A 804 -0.83 -2.10 -1.73
C HIS A 804 -2.19 -1.44 -2.01
N ASP A 805 -2.23 -0.21 -2.52
CA ASP A 805 -3.50 0.47 -2.86
C ASP A 805 -3.80 0.46 -4.36
N ASN A 806 -2.81 0.12 -5.21
CA ASN A 806 -2.92 0.22 -6.66
C ASN A 806 -2.40 -0.98 -7.45
N LYS A 807 -2.34 -2.17 -6.83
CA LYS A 807 -1.82 -3.40 -7.45
C LYS A 807 -0.42 -3.21 -8.05
N ARG A 808 0.50 -2.63 -7.27
CA ARG A 808 1.88 -2.26 -7.70
C ARG A 808 1.91 -1.40 -8.98
N GLY A 809 1.01 -0.44 -9.06
CA GLY A 809 0.95 0.53 -10.16
C GLY A 809 0.09 0.11 -11.35
N VAL A 810 -0.59 -1.03 -11.29
CA VAL A 810 -1.42 -1.50 -12.41
C VAL A 810 -2.74 -0.74 -12.49
N THR A 811 -3.38 -0.39 -11.37
CA THR A 811 -4.68 0.31 -11.39
C THR A 811 -4.97 1.07 -10.09
N ASN A 812 -5.43 2.32 -10.21
CA ASN A 812 -5.91 3.14 -9.08
C ASN A 812 -7.43 3.06 -8.87
N GLY A 813 -8.12 2.14 -9.57
CA GLY A 813 -9.59 2.11 -9.63
C GLY A 813 -10.24 2.00 -8.24
N LEU A 814 -9.84 0.98 -7.46
CA LEU A 814 -10.43 0.75 -6.13
C LEU A 814 -10.05 1.87 -5.14
N PHE A 815 -8.80 2.36 -5.18
CA PHE A 815 -8.38 3.52 -4.39
C PHE A 815 -9.28 4.74 -4.64
N ASN A 816 -9.56 5.07 -5.90
CA ASN A 816 -10.41 6.21 -6.27
C ASN A 816 -11.89 6.03 -5.91
N GLU A 817 -12.36 4.81 -5.60
CA GLU A 817 -13.71 4.63 -5.04
C GLU A 817 -13.84 5.20 -3.62
N TYR A 818 -12.75 5.17 -2.83
CA TYR A 818 -12.73 5.58 -1.41
C TYR A 818 -12.04 6.94 -1.17
N PHE A 819 -11.08 7.29 -2.03
CA PHE A 819 -10.35 8.55 -1.98
C PHE A 819 -10.48 9.35 -3.29
N PRO A 820 -11.69 9.56 -3.85
CA PRO A 820 -11.87 10.30 -5.09
C PRO A 820 -11.51 11.79 -4.94
N PRO A 821 -11.25 12.52 -6.03
CA PRO A 821 -11.06 13.97 -5.98
C PRO A 821 -12.22 14.70 -5.29
N SER A 822 -13.45 14.20 -5.44
CA SER A 822 -14.65 14.79 -4.82
C SER A 822 -14.67 14.76 -3.29
N ARG A 823 -13.85 13.92 -2.64
CA ARG A 823 -13.68 13.92 -1.19
C ARG A 823 -13.03 15.22 -0.71
N TYR A 824 -12.08 15.74 -1.49
CA TYR A 824 -11.24 16.88 -1.13
C TYR A 824 -11.66 18.17 -1.82
N ALA A 825 -12.43 18.10 -2.91
CA ALA A 825 -12.76 19.25 -3.77
C ALA A 825 -13.48 20.41 -3.06
N ASP A 826 -14.17 20.15 -1.94
CA ASP A 826 -14.86 21.18 -1.16
C ASP A 826 -13.95 21.84 -0.09
N THR A 827 -12.72 21.34 0.10
CA THR A 827 -11.73 21.95 0.99
C THR A 827 -11.06 23.13 0.28
N GLU A 828 -10.80 24.23 1.02
CA GLU A 828 -10.17 25.43 0.44
C GLU A 828 -8.74 25.19 -0.05
N THR A 829 -8.08 24.15 0.47
CA THR A 829 -6.69 23.83 0.16
C THR A 829 -6.53 22.95 -1.06
N TYR A 830 -7.52 22.15 -1.44
CA TYR A 830 -7.39 21.24 -2.59
C TYR A 830 -7.40 22.01 -3.92
N ALA A 831 -6.33 21.86 -4.71
CA ALA A 831 -6.11 22.68 -5.90
C ALA A 831 -6.26 21.90 -7.21
N GLY A 832 -6.00 20.60 -7.22
CA GLY A 832 -6.31 19.74 -8.36
C GLY A 832 -5.71 18.34 -8.31
N SER A 833 -6.05 17.54 -9.31
CA SER A 833 -5.56 16.19 -9.52
C SER A 833 -5.16 15.95 -10.97
N ILE A 834 -4.46 14.84 -11.22
CA ILE A 834 -3.99 14.47 -12.56
C ILE A 834 -5.14 14.28 -13.56
N ALA A 835 -6.31 13.82 -13.08
CA ALA A 835 -7.55 13.78 -13.86
C ALA A 835 -8.79 13.99 -12.94
N PRO A 836 -9.94 14.40 -13.50
CA PRO A 836 -11.15 14.72 -12.70
C PRO A 836 -11.69 13.59 -11.83
N ASP A 837 -11.40 12.35 -12.17
CA ASP A 837 -11.82 11.12 -11.50
C ASP A 837 -10.64 10.31 -10.93
N ASP A 838 -9.43 10.86 -10.98
CA ASP A 838 -8.21 10.20 -10.52
C ASP A 838 -7.46 11.08 -9.53
N ASN A 839 -7.52 10.71 -8.24
CA ASN A 839 -6.84 11.39 -7.15
C ASN A 839 -5.45 10.80 -6.84
N SER A 840 -5.00 9.80 -7.61
CA SER A 840 -3.73 9.10 -7.36
C SER A 840 -2.52 10.04 -7.36
N ALA A 841 -2.55 11.07 -8.21
CA ALA A 841 -1.69 12.23 -8.13
C ALA A 841 -2.55 13.50 -7.96
N ASN A 842 -2.23 14.29 -6.93
CA ASN A 842 -2.99 15.48 -6.56
C ASN A 842 -2.09 16.54 -5.95
N TYR A 843 -2.59 17.77 -5.85
CA TYR A 843 -1.91 18.82 -5.12
C TYR A 843 -2.88 19.74 -4.38
N SER A 844 -2.40 20.23 -3.24
CA SER A 844 -3.09 21.20 -2.39
C SER A 844 -2.20 22.41 -2.17
N THR A 845 -2.80 23.56 -1.94
CA THR A 845 -2.10 24.82 -1.65
C THR A 845 -2.65 25.47 -0.38
N PHE A 846 -1.78 26.06 0.43
CA PHE A 846 -2.18 26.84 1.59
C PHE A 846 -1.17 27.96 1.86
N GLU A 847 -1.54 28.92 2.71
CA GLU A 847 -0.66 30.01 3.14
C GLU A 847 -0.62 30.07 4.67
N GLN A 848 0.58 30.12 5.24
CA GLN A 848 0.80 30.21 6.69
C GLN A 848 2.09 30.98 6.95
N GLY A 849 2.09 31.90 7.92
CA GLY A 849 3.28 32.70 8.26
C GLY A 849 3.78 33.62 7.13
N GLY A 850 2.94 33.93 6.13
CA GLY A 850 3.32 34.69 4.94
C GLY A 850 4.11 33.88 3.89
N ALA A 851 4.20 32.56 4.07
CA ALA A 851 4.72 31.60 3.11
C ALA A 851 3.56 30.86 2.43
N ARG A 852 3.64 30.72 1.10
CA ARG A 852 2.72 29.87 0.34
C ARG A 852 3.35 28.49 0.18
N PHE A 853 2.55 27.45 0.35
CA PHE A 853 2.96 26.06 0.23
C PHE A 853 2.14 25.34 -0.83
N LEU A 854 2.79 24.42 -1.53
CA LEU A 854 2.15 23.46 -2.42
C LEU A 854 2.54 22.05 -1.98
N MET A 855 1.56 21.25 -1.58
CA MET A 855 1.72 19.84 -1.25
C MET A 855 1.44 19.03 -2.51
N LEU A 856 2.46 18.42 -3.11
CA LEU A 856 2.34 17.62 -4.34
C LEU A 856 2.42 16.14 -3.99
N SER A 857 1.37 15.37 -4.30
CA SER A 857 1.27 13.93 -4.03
C SER A 857 1.41 13.13 -5.32
N LEU A 858 2.28 12.10 -5.34
CA LEU A 858 2.50 11.20 -6.48
C LEU A 858 2.38 9.72 -6.06
N PRO A 859 1.66 8.88 -6.83
CA PRO A 859 1.34 7.50 -6.46
C PRO A 859 2.55 6.58 -6.54
N TYR A 860 2.49 5.37 -5.96
CA TYR A 860 3.45 4.33 -6.29
C TYR A 860 3.50 4.06 -7.80
N ALA A 861 4.69 3.78 -8.31
CA ALA A 861 4.97 3.55 -9.73
C ALA A 861 4.57 4.71 -10.65
N TYR A 862 4.64 5.96 -10.17
CA TYR A 862 4.53 7.15 -11.02
C TYR A 862 5.45 7.05 -12.24
N GLY A 863 4.88 7.28 -13.43
CA GLY A 863 5.54 7.14 -14.72
C GLY A 863 5.78 8.48 -15.42
N GLU A 864 5.90 8.42 -16.74
CA GLU A 864 6.14 9.62 -17.57
C GLU A 864 4.99 10.63 -17.51
N ALA A 865 3.74 10.15 -17.40
CA ALA A 865 2.56 11.02 -17.33
C ALA A 865 2.55 11.83 -16.02
N GLU A 866 2.76 11.16 -14.89
CA GLU A 866 2.78 11.75 -13.55
C GLU A 866 3.98 12.71 -13.39
N ILE A 867 5.16 12.35 -13.88
CA ILE A 867 6.35 13.22 -13.84
C ILE A 867 6.16 14.47 -14.72
N ALA A 868 5.56 14.32 -15.91
CA ALA A 868 5.25 15.46 -16.77
C ALA A 868 4.23 16.40 -16.11
N TRP A 869 3.16 15.84 -15.55
CA TRP A 869 2.15 16.58 -14.82
C TRP A 869 2.74 17.30 -13.60
N ALA A 870 3.55 16.61 -12.78
CA ALA A 870 4.27 17.20 -11.65
C ALA A 870 5.15 18.38 -12.09
N SER A 871 5.88 18.24 -13.20
CA SER A 871 6.70 19.31 -13.76
C SER A 871 5.86 20.52 -14.17
N GLU A 872 4.68 20.31 -14.77
CA GLU A 872 3.77 21.39 -15.14
C GLU A 872 3.21 22.10 -13.90
N VAL A 873 2.79 21.35 -12.88
CA VAL A 873 2.30 21.91 -11.61
C VAL A 873 3.39 22.73 -10.93
N VAL A 874 4.58 22.17 -10.71
CA VAL A 874 5.67 22.87 -9.99
C VAL A 874 6.10 24.14 -10.72
N THR A 875 6.25 24.09 -12.04
CA THR A 875 6.67 25.26 -12.83
C THR A 875 5.60 26.33 -12.95
N ALA A 876 4.32 25.97 -12.81
CA ALA A 876 3.20 26.91 -12.77
C ALA A 876 3.05 27.64 -11.42
N HIS A 877 3.73 27.16 -10.36
CA HIS A 877 3.66 27.73 -9.00
C HIS A 877 5.06 28.16 -8.49
N PRO A 878 5.77 29.05 -9.20
CA PRO A 878 7.15 29.42 -8.88
C PRO A 878 7.30 30.21 -7.56
N ASP A 879 6.19 30.58 -6.94
CA ASP A 879 6.09 31.41 -5.75
C ASP A 879 5.53 30.65 -4.52
N HIS A 880 5.49 29.32 -4.61
CA HIS A 880 5.09 28.40 -3.54
C HIS A 880 6.28 27.52 -3.13
N ASN A 881 6.47 27.29 -1.84
CA ASN A 881 7.36 26.24 -1.33
C ASN A 881 6.70 24.88 -1.55
N VAL A 882 7.27 24.07 -2.44
CA VAL A 882 6.75 22.77 -2.82
C VAL A 882 7.30 21.69 -1.90
N VAL A 883 6.40 20.94 -1.27
CA VAL A 883 6.69 19.69 -0.58
C VAL A 883 6.16 18.55 -1.45
N VAL A 884 7.02 17.63 -1.85
CA VAL A 884 6.65 16.48 -2.69
C VAL A 884 6.48 15.24 -1.83
N SER A 885 5.28 14.70 -1.76
CA SER A 885 4.98 13.41 -1.15
C SER A 885 4.88 12.34 -2.25
N THR A 886 5.56 11.22 -2.08
CA THR A 886 5.41 10.07 -2.98
C THR A 886 5.62 8.76 -2.23
N HIS A 887 5.02 7.67 -2.69
CA HIS A 887 5.19 6.40 -1.99
C HIS A 887 6.64 5.91 -2.02
N GLU A 888 7.31 5.93 -3.18
CA GLU A 888 8.71 5.47 -3.32
C GLU A 888 9.65 6.61 -3.77
N HIS A 889 10.66 6.95 -2.95
CA HIS A 889 11.73 7.88 -3.35
C HIS A 889 13.08 7.65 -2.67
N VAL A 890 13.13 7.55 -1.33
CA VAL A 890 14.38 7.37 -0.56
C VAL A 890 14.44 5.95 0.00
N THR A 891 15.62 5.32 -0.03
CA THR A 891 15.86 4.01 0.62
C THR A 891 16.15 4.18 2.11
N PRO A 892 15.91 3.16 2.95
CA PRO A 892 16.21 3.26 4.37
C PRO A 892 17.70 3.21 4.58
N LYS A 893 18.16 3.87 5.65
CA LYS A 893 19.51 3.68 6.15
C LYS A 893 19.65 2.24 6.65
N THR A 894 20.82 1.66 6.45
CA THR A 894 21.17 0.33 6.94
C THR A 894 22.41 0.41 7.82
N ASP A 895 22.77 -0.70 8.48
CA ASP A 895 24.01 -0.79 9.25
C ASP A 895 25.28 -0.54 8.41
N LEU A 896 25.19 -0.64 7.08
CA LEU A 896 26.33 -0.63 6.17
C LEU A 896 26.33 0.56 5.20
N GLU A 897 25.17 1.13 4.91
CA GLU A 897 24.97 2.12 3.86
C GLU A 897 23.97 3.17 4.32
N ASP A 898 24.29 4.43 4.06
CA ASP A 898 23.38 5.56 4.24
C ASP A 898 22.21 5.48 3.24
N ALA A 899 21.13 6.20 3.58
CA ALA A 899 20.00 6.37 2.69
C ALA A 899 20.43 6.99 1.35
N HIS A 900 19.82 6.52 0.26
CA HIS A 900 20.05 7.04 -1.09
C HIS A 900 18.75 7.04 -1.87
N ARG A 901 18.71 7.77 -2.99
CA ARG A 901 17.52 7.79 -3.84
C ARG A 901 17.30 6.41 -4.45
N SER A 902 16.06 5.96 -4.43
CA SER A 902 15.65 4.75 -5.12
C SER A 902 15.85 4.94 -6.62
N ALA A 903 16.81 4.18 -7.15
CA ALA A 903 17.16 4.18 -8.56
C ALA A 903 16.98 2.80 -9.20
N ASN A 904 16.91 1.74 -8.39
CA ASN A 904 16.89 0.34 -8.82
C ASN A 904 16.01 -0.52 -7.89
N SER A 905 14.73 -0.18 -7.73
CA SER A 905 13.76 -1.07 -7.08
C SER A 905 13.43 -2.30 -7.94
N ARG A 906 12.94 -3.36 -7.30
CA ARG A 906 12.62 -4.66 -7.90
C ARG A 906 11.56 -4.58 -9.00
N TRP A 907 10.68 -3.57 -8.96
CA TRP A 907 9.51 -3.47 -9.85
C TRP A 907 9.52 -2.19 -10.69
N VAL A 908 9.39 -1.00 -10.08
CA VAL A 908 9.48 0.29 -10.79
C VAL A 908 10.13 1.30 -9.86
N SER A 909 11.19 1.99 -10.30
CA SER A 909 11.82 3.06 -9.51
C SER A 909 12.13 4.26 -10.37
N ASN A 910 11.58 5.41 -10.00
CA ASN A 910 11.72 6.66 -10.75
C ASN A 910 12.21 7.83 -9.88
N GLY A 911 12.70 7.59 -8.66
CA GLY A 911 13.16 8.64 -7.75
C GLY A 911 14.27 9.51 -8.35
N GLN A 912 15.25 8.89 -9.01
CA GLN A 912 16.29 9.65 -9.72
C GLN A 912 15.73 10.47 -10.90
N LYS A 913 14.73 9.96 -11.63
CA LYS A 913 14.12 10.71 -12.74
C LYS A 913 13.30 11.91 -12.24
N LEU A 914 12.54 11.72 -11.16
CA LEU A 914 11.81 12.79 -10.50
C LEU A 914 12.78 13.87 -9.99
N TRP A 915 13.89 13.43 -9.40
CA TRP A 915 14.96 14.33 -8.95
C TRP A 915 15.50 15.19 -10.09
N ASP A 916 15.94 14.56 -11.19
CA ASP A 916 16.61 15.25 -12.29
C ASP A 916 15.67 16.19 -13.07
N ARG A 917 14.37 15.87 -13.15
CA ARG A 917 13.41 16.59 -13.99
C ARG A 917 12.55 17.60 -13.25
N VAL A 918 12.22 17.33 -11.98
CA VAL A 918 11.25 18.13 -11.22
C VAL A 918 11.87 18.74 -9.98
N ILE A 919 12.62 17.99 -9.18
CA ILE A 919 13.10 18.50 -7.88
C ILE A 919 14.31 19.42 -8.06
N ALA A 920 15.44 18.88 -8.53
CA ALA A 920 16.70 19.63 -8.59
C ALA A 920 16.66 20.91 -9.44
N PRO A 921 15.98 20.96 -10.61
CA PRO A 921 15.94 22.17 -11.43
C PRO A 921 15.08 23.30 -10.85
N ASN A 922 14.18 23.03 -9.90
CA ASN A 922 13.17 23.97 -9.44
C ASN A 922 13.47 24.39 -8.00
N ARG A 923 14.03 25.61 -7.82
CA ARG A 923 14.44 26.17 -6.51
C ARG A 923 13.36 26.12 -5.43
N ASN A 924 12.10 26.14 -5.85
CA ASN A 924 10.95 26.16 -4.97
C ASN A 924 10.56 24.79 -4.42
N VAL A 925 11.20 23.68 -4.84
CA VAL A 925 11.02 22.36 -4.23
C VAL A 925 11.97 22.21 -3.05
N VAL A 926 11.43 22.08 -1.84
CA VAL A 926 12.21 22.23 -0.60
C VAL A 926 12.28 20.95 0.24
N VAL A 927 11.24 20.12 0.19
CA VAL A 927 11.14 18.88 0.96
C VAL A 927 10.54 17.77 0.08
N VAL A 928 11.04 16.54 0.25
CA VAL A 928 10.46 15.33 -0.33
C VAL A 928 10.18 14.32 0.78
N LEU A 929 8.98 13.74 0.80
CA LEU A 929 8.52 12.77 1.80
C LEU A 929 8.17 11.45 1.09
N SER A 930 8.61 10.33 1.67
CA SER A 930 8.33 9.00 1.13
C SER A 930 8.15 7.90 2.18
N GLY A 931 7.53 6.80 1.75
CA GLY A 931 7.29 5.56 2.49
C GLY A 931 7.83 4.35 1.72
N HIS A 932 7.06 3.26 1.62
CA HIS A 932 7.33 2.04 0.84
C HIS A 932 8.47 1.15 1.35
N PHE A 933 9.62 1.75 1.69
CA PHE A 933 10.77 0.99 2.17
C PHE A 933 10.84 0.97 3.69
N HIS A 934 10.73 -0.22 4.26
CA HIS A 934 10.62 -0.42 5.71
C HIS A 934 11.82 0.20 6.46
N GLY A 935 11.55 1.23 7.25
CA GLY A 935 12.59 1.96 7.95
C GLY A 935 12.49 3.47 7.83
N ILE A 936 13.60 4.10 8.21
CA ILE A 936 13.77 5.55 8.13
C ILE A 936 15.04 5.89 7.36
N GLY A 937 15.04 7.04 6.72
CA GLY A 937 16.17 7.53 5.93
C GLY A 937 16.07 9.02 5.67
N GLN A 938 17.22 9.65 5.46
CA GLN A 938 17.34 11.07 5.19
C GLN A 938 18.44 11.34 4.17
N ILE A 939 18.18 12.27 3.25
CA ILE A 939 19.17 12.86 2.36
C ILE A 939 19.02 14.38 2.46
N VAL A 940 20.14 15.08 2.61
CA VAL A 940 20.21 16.53 2.46
C VAL A 940 21.11 16.83 1.26
N THR A 941 20.56 17.48 0.24
CA THR A 941 21.33 17.91 -0.93
C THR A 941 21.45 19.42 -0.94
N GLU A 942 22.64 19.92 -0.65
CA GLU A 942 22.95 21.34 -0.74
C GLU A 942 23.06 21.80 -2.19
N ASN A 943 22.61 23.02 -2.47
CA ASN A 943 22.68 23.65 -3.79
C ASN A 943 22.17 22.75 -4.93
N ALA A 944 21.04 22.08 -4.71
CA ALA A 944 20.39 21.19 -5.66
C ALA A 944 20.23 21.85 -7.04
N GLY A 945 20.54 21.10 -8.09
CA GLY A 945 20.56 21.60 -9.47
C GLY A 945 21.68 22.61 -9.78
N GLY A 946 22.64 22.81 -8.87
CA GLY A 946 23.68 23.84 -8.98
C GLY A 946 23.17 25.24 -8.67
N ILE A 947 22.05 25.36 -7.95
CA ILE A 947 21.42 26.62 -7.57
C ILE A 947 21.86 26.99 -6.15
N GLU A 948 22.55 28.12 -5.98
CA GLU A 948 23.10 28.54 -4.67
C GLU A 948 22.00 28.73 -3.61
N GLY A 949 22.10 28.02 -2.47
CA GLY A 949 21.14 28.05 -1.37
C GLY A 949 19.82 27.33 -1.64
N HIS A 950 19.76 26.46 -2.65
CA HIS A 950 18.65 25.54 -2.89
C HIS A 950 18.94 24.21 -2.19
N ASP A 951 18.69 24.14 -0.89
CA ASP A 951 18.91 22.93 -0.12
C ASP A 951 17.60 22.14 -0.07
N VAL A 952 17.66 20.85 -0.41
CA VAL A 952 16.49 19.96 -0.43
C VAL A 952 16.68 18.85 0.59
N VAL A 953 15.66 18.64 1.42
CA VAL A 953 15.60 17.57 2.41
C VAL A 953 14.66 16.48 1.92
N GLU A 954 15.16 15.26 1.81
CA GLU A 954 14.38 14.10 1.36
C GLU A 954 14.31 13.09 2.50
N LEU A 955 13.11 12.69 2.88
CA LEU A 955 12.83 11.85 4.04
C LEU A 955 12.11 10.57 3.62
N LEU A 956 12.52 9.47 4.24
CA LEU A 956 11.78 8.22 4.27
C LEU A 956 11.31 7.97 5.70
N ALA A 957 10.05 7.62 5.85
CA ALA A 957 9.52 6.94 7.03
C ALA A 957 8.59 5.82 6.59
N ASP A 958 8.76 4.64 7.15
CA ASP A 958 7.87 3.48 7.04
C ASP A 958 8.07 2.64 8.30
N TYR A 959 7.02 2.62 9.14
CA TYR A 959 7.04 1.94 10.43
C TYR A 959 6.35 0.58 10.41
N GLN A 960 6.00 0.05 9.24
CA GLN A 960 5.14 -1.13 9.14
C GLN A 960 5.76 -2.40 9.73
N GLU A 961 7.09 -2.50 9.77
CA GLU A 961 7.82 -3.59 10.45
C GLU A 961 8.30 -3.25 11.86
N PHE A 962 8.02 -2.04 12.33
CA PHE A 962 8.33 -1.67 13.71
C PHE A 962 7.33 -2.37 14.61
N ARG A 963 7.83 -2.97 15.70
CA ARG A 963 6.99 -3.79 16.57
C ARG A 963 7.03 -3.29 17.99
N THR A 964 5.92 -3.39 18.70
CA THR A 964 5.89 -3.20 20.16
C THR A 964 6.85 -4.19 20.83
N HIS A 965 7.22 -3.95 22.09
CA HIS A 965 8.06 -4.90 22.84
C HIS A 965 7.39 -6.27 23.09
N THR A 966 6.13 -6.42 22.70
CA THR A 966 5.40 -7.70 22.70
C THR A 966 5.23 -8.29 21.30
N GLY A 967 5.57 -7.54 20.24
CA GLY A 967 5.71 -8.07 18.89
C GLY A 967 4.66 -7.63 17.87
N GLU A 968 3.70 -6.80 18.28
CA GLU A 968 2.60 -6.31 17.45
C GLU A 968 3.10 -5.24 16.47
N ARG A 969 2.58 -5.23 15.24
CA ARG A 969 2.75 -4.12 14.27
C ARG A 969 1.80 -2.96 14.56
N ALA A 970 1.73 -2.57 15.83
CA ALA A 970 0.76 -1.63 16.36
C ALA A 970 1.46 -0.44 17.04
N THR A 971 2.61 -0.03 16.49
CA THR A 971 3.45 1.01 17.10
C THR A 971 2.86 2.40 16.94
N GLY A 972 2.22 2.70 15.81
CA GLY A 972 1.58 3.99 15.56
C GLY A 972 2.57 5.16 15.50
N PHE A 973 3.80 4.91 15.05
CA PHE A 973 4.77 5.99 14.83
C PHE A 973 4.37 6.88 13.64
N GLN A 974 4.63 8.17 13.77
CA GLN A 974 4.46 9.19 12.74
C GLN A 974 5.53 10.27 12.88
N ARG A 975 5.62 11.17 11.89
CA ARG A 975 6.52 12.33 11.95
C ARG A 975 5.79 13.65 12.01
N LEU A 976 6.35 14.61 12.75
CA LEU A 976 5.97 16.00 12.70
C LEU A 976 7.15 16.84 12.20
N LEU A 977 6.93 17.56 11.10
CA LEU A 977 7.89 18.53 10.56
C LEU A 977 7.51 19.92 11.06
N GLN A 978 8.35 20.53 11.89
CA GLN A 978 8.10 21.83 12.52
C GLN A 978 8.99 22.89 11.87
N ILE A 979 8.38 23.89 11.25
CA ILE A 979 9.04 24.78 10.31
C ILE A 979 9.14 26.19 10.90
N ASP A 980 10.35 26.67 11.10
CA ASP A 980 10.63 28.09 11.36
C ASP A 980 11.16 28.74 10.08
N LEU A 981 10.31 29.54 9.45
CA LEU A 981 10.61 30.21 8.20
C LEU A 981 11.80 31.17 8.35
N ALA A 982 11.88 31.85 9.50
CA ALA A 982 12.87 32.89 9.76
C ALA A 982 14.28 32.34 10.06
N SER A 983 14.40 31.18 10.71
CA SER A 983 15.69 30.47 10.83
C SER A 983 16.03 29.62 9.60
N SER A 984 15.11 29.48 8.63
CA SER A 984 15.28 28.59 7.48
C SER A 984 15.58 27.16 7.95
N ARG A 985 14.79 26.68 8.91
CA ARG A 985 14.95 25.35 9.51
C ARG A 985 13.66 24.57 9.57
N VAL A 986 13.82 23.25 9.47
CA VAL A 986 12.81 22.24 9.74
C VAL A 986 13.35 21.32 10.84
N ALA A 987 12.66 21.24 11.97
CA ALA A 987 12.86 20.17 12.94
C ALA A 987 11.93 19.00 12.57
N VAL A 988 12.45 17.78 12.63
CA VAL A 988 11.70 16.56 12.33
C VAL A 988 11.72 15.69 13.58
N ASP A 989 10.54 15.39 14.10
CA ASP A 989 10.37 14.50 15.26
C ASP A 989 9.59 13.26 14.88
N THR A 990 10.12 12.09 15.22
CA THR A 990 9.44 10.80 15.14
C THR A 990 8.85 10.45 16.50
N PHE A 991 7.55 10.17 16.58
CA PHE A 991 6.90 9.85 17.85
C PHE A 991 5.68 8.94 17.68
N SER A 992 5.29 8.29 18.78
CA SER A 992 4.06 7.52 18.92
C SER A 992 3.31 7.98 20.17
N ALA A 993 2.14 8.58 19.97
CA ALA A 993 1.26 9.00 21.06
C ALA A 993 0.73 7.79 21.85
N ARG A 994 0.51 6.66 21.18
CA ARG A 994 0.07 5.40 21.77
C ARG A 994 1.09 4.82 22.75
N LEU A 995 2.36 4.83 22.35
CA LEU A 995 3.44 4.23 23.13
C LEU A 995 4.05 5.20 24.15
N ASP A 996 3.67 6.48 24.12
CA ASP A 996 4.34 7.56 24.85
C ASP A 996 5.85 7.56 24.57
N ALA A 997 6.19 7.43 23.28
CA ALA A 997 7.56 7.26 22.80
C ALA A 997 7.92 8.37 21.79
N THR A 998 9.10 8.95 21.94
CA THR A 998 9.66 10.00 21.05
C THR A 998 10.86 9.50 20.25
N ALA A 999 11.01 8.18 20.14
CA ALA A 999 11.99 7.53 19.28
C ALA A 999 11.45 6.18 18.81
N SER A 1000 11.69 5.85 17.53
CA SER A 1000 11.25 4.62 16.90
C SER A 1000 12.33 3.55 16.89
N PHE A 1001 13.62 3.89 17.01
CA PHE A 1001 14.73 2.95 16.85
C PHE A 1001 14.70 1.75 17.84
N ASP A 1002 14.13 1.91 19.04
CA ASP A 1002 13.94 0.82 20.02
C ASP A 1002 12.88 -0.22 19.58
N TYR A 1003 12.12 0.11 18.53
CA TYR A 1003 11.08 -0.70 17.93
C TYR A 1003 11.42 -1.14 16.50
N ASP A 1004 12.59 -0.76 15.95
CA ASP A 1004 13.06 -1.20 14.64
C ASP A 1004 13.49 -2.67 14.70
N TYR A 1005 12.85 -3.49 13.88
CA TYR A 1005 13.26 -4.86 13.65
C TYR A 1005 13.46 -5.07 12.15
N GLN A 1006 14.64 -5.57 11.76
CA GLN A 1006 14.97 -5.80 10.35
C GLN A 1006 13.95 -6.72 9.65
N GLN A 1007 13.82 -6.64 8.33
CA GLN A 1007 12.95 -7.54 7.55
C GLN A 1007 13.54 -8.97 7.51
N PHE A 1008 12.74 -10.00 7.80
CA PHE A 1008 13.21 -11.40 7.84
C PHE A 1008 12.70 -12.30 6.72
N ARG A 1009 13.37 -13.45 6.59
CA ARG A 1009 13.25 -14.43 5.50
C ARG A 1009 12.02 -15.34 5.63
N PRO A 1010 11.66 -16.09 4.57
CA PRO A 1010 10.42 -16.84 4.50
C PRO A 1010 10.24 -17.90 5.59
N GLU A 1011 8.98 -18.13 5.95
CA GLU A 1011 8.53 -19.27 6.74
C GLU A 1011 8.72 -20.58 5.99
N ASN A 1012 9.89 -21.18 6.14
CA ASN A 1012 10.22 -22.51 5.61
C ASN A 1012 9.94 -23.64 6.63
N GLY A 1013 9.20 -23.33 7.71
CA GLY A 1013 8.94 -24.22 8.84
C GLY A 1013 10.16 -24.56 9.69
N ARG A 1014 11.32 -23.92 9.47
CA ARG A 1014 12.55 -24.22 10.21
C ARG A 1014 12.71 -23.34 11.45
N GLY A 1015 13.36 -23.92 12.46
CA GLY A 1015 13.63 -23.27 13.74
C GLY A 1015 14.70 -22.17 13.68
N ASP A 1016 15.52 -22.17 12.64
CA ASP A 1016 16.77 -21.41 12.53
C ASP A 1016 16.70 -20.17 11.64
N THR A 1017 15.56 -19.93 10.99
CA THR A 1017 15.29 -18.70 10.26
C THR A 1017 14.35 -17.80 11.06
N LEU A 1018 14.71 -16.52 11.13
CA LEU A 1018 13.81 -15.47 11.58
C LEU A 1018 12.66 -15.39 10.59
N ALA A 1019 11.44 -15.31 11.11
CA ALA A 1019 10.20 -15.28 10.35
C ALA A 1019 9.39 -14.06 10.80
N ASN A 1020 8.80 -13.37 9.84
CA ASN A 1020 7.96 -12.19 10.10
C ASN A 1020 6.71 -12.56 10.94
N GLY A 1021 6.14 -13.75 10.71
CA GLY A 1021 4.98 -14.27 11.45
C GLY A 1021 5.27 -14.74 12.89
N ARG A 1022 6.54 -14.84 13.31
CA ARG A 1022 6.91 -15.22 14.70
C ARG A 1022 7.58 -14.05 15.40
N PRO A 1023 6.83 -13.03 15.83
CA PRO A 1023 7.40 -11.79 16.33
C PRO A 1023 8.28 -11.97 17.57
N TRP A 1024 8.06 -13.02 18.37
CA TRP A 1024 8.94 -13.33 19.50
C TRP A 1024 10.36 -13.75 19.11
N ARG A 1025 10.56 -14.38 17.94
CA ARG A 1025 11.91 -14.74 17.46
C ARG A 1025 12.71 -13.51 17.07
N ILE A 1026 12.02 -12.52 16.52
CA ILE A 1026 12.55 -11.22 16.17
C ILE A 1026 13.08 -10.53 17.44
N ILE A 1027 12.26 -10.49 18.49
CA ILE A 1027 12.62 -9.94 19.81
C ILE A 1027 13.83 -10.68 20.42
N GLU A 1028 13.82 -12.03 20.42
CA GLU A 1028 14.90 -12.83 21.00
C GLU A 1028 16.24 -12.66 20.27
N ALA A 1029 16.22 -12.53 18.94
CA ALA A 1029 17.42 -12.47 18.13
C ALA A 1029 18.14 -11.11 18.14
N GLY A 1030 17.52 -10.06 18.71
CA GLY A 1030 18.17 -8.76 18.94
C GLY A 1030 18.58 -8.04 17.64
N VAL A 1031 17.77 -8.19 16.61
CA VAL A 1031 17.93 -7.65 15.24
C VAL A 1031 17.61 -6.16 15.08
N GLN A 1032 17.80 -5.41 16.16
CA GLN A 1032 17.57 -3.95 16.24
C GLN A 1032 18.89 -3.20 15.98
N ASN A 1033 18.88 -1.87 16.07
CA ASN A 1033 20.05 -0.95 16.07
C ASN A 1033 20.55 -0.42 14.71
N ARG A 1034 19.72 -0.40 13.65
CA ARG A 1034 20.08 0.33 12.41
C ARG A 1034 20.03 1.85 12.57
N TYR A 1035 19.21 2.31 13.51
CA TYR A 1035 18.90 3.70 13.75
C TYR A 1035 19.33 4.14 15.15
N THR A 1036 19.43 5.46 15.29
CA THR A 1036 19.82 6.18 16.50
C THR A 1036 18.82 7.31 16.76
N ALA A 1037 18.94 7.99 17.91
CA ALA A 1037 18.10 9.15 18.20
C ALA A 1037 18.20 10.22 17.11
N ASP A 1038 19.39 10.41 16.51
CA ASP A 1038 19.61 11.40 15.44
C ASP A 1038 18.90 11.04 14.13
N ASP A 1039 18.48 9.78 13.94
CA ASP A 1039 17.69 9.36 12.78
C ASP A 1039 16.18 9.61 13.01
N ASP A 1040 15.75 9.67 14.27
CA ASP A 1040 14.37 9.92 14.71
C ASP A 1040 14.07 11.40 14.93
N GLU A 1041 15.05 12.17 15.41
CA GLU A 1041 14.96 13.58 15.77
C GLU A 1041 16.16 14.37 15.24
N PHE A 1042 15.93 15.31 14.33
CA PHE A 1042 16.98 16.13 13.74
C PHE A 1042 16.47 17.46 13.18
N GLY A 1043 17.39 18.43 13.08
CA GLY A 1043 17.15 19.70 12.38
C GLY A 1043 17.83 19.74 11.01
N ALA A 1044 17.11 20.22 9.98
CA ALA A 1044 17.65 20.45 8.65
C ALA A 1044 17.51 21.92 8.22
N SER A 1045 18.48 22.42 7.43
CA SER A 1045 18.41 23.77 6.87
C SER A 1045 17.68 23.75 5.53
N VAL A 1046 16.67 24.60 5.39
CA VAL A 1046 15.82 24.69 4.20
C VAL A 1046 15.52 26.16 3.95
N GLY A 1047 15.92 26.69 2.80
CA GLY A 1047 15.52 28.02 2.38
C GLY A 1047 14.03 28.04 2.07
N PHE A 1048 13.33 29.07 2.54
CA PHE A 1048 11.92 29.27 2.21
C PHE A 1048 11.69 30.60 1.47
N GLN A 1049 10.72 30.57 0.57
CA GLN A 1049 10.13 31.72 -0.07
C GLN A 1049 8.93 32.22 0.73
N TYR A 1050 9.01 33.45 1.24
CA TYR A 1050 7.96 34.08 2.03
C TYR A 1050 8.19 35.59 2.11
N VAL A 1051 7.16 36.34 2.51
CA VAL A 1051 7.22 37.79 2.58
C VAL A 1051 8.16 38.26 3.69
N LYS A 1052 9.25 38.94 3.31
CA LYS A 1052 10.20 39.59 4.22
C LYS A 1052 10.06 41.11 4.08
N ARG A 1053 10.06 41.82 5.20
CA ARG A 1053 9.88 43.28 5.25
C ARG A 1053 10.80 43.93 6.27
N VAL A 1054 11.31 45.13 5.95
CA VAL A 1054 11.94 46.05 6.89
C VAL A 1054 11.24 47.39 6.79
N ASP A 1055 10.65 47.85 7.89
CA ASP A 1055 9.99 49.15 7.97
C ASP A 1055 10.57 49.97 9.12
N THR A 1056 11.36 51.00 8.81
CA THR A 1056 12.01 51.84 9.82
C THR A 1056 11.09 52.99 10.22
N SER A 1057 10.71 53.03 11.50
CA SER A 1057 9.91 54.11 12.07
C SER A 1057 10.77 55.27 12.63
N ALA A 1058 11.94 54.97 13.20
CA ALA A 1058 12.85 55.96 13.75
C ALA A 1058 14.28 55.44 13.90
N ILE A 1059 15.24 56.36 13.83
CA ILE A 1059 16.61 56.16 14.31
C ILE A 1059 16.88 57.22 15.37
N THR A 1060 17.31 56.80 16.55
CA THR A 1060 17.61 57.69 17.67
C THR A 1060 19.02 57.45 18.18
N VAL A 1061 19.59 58.46 18.84
CA VAL A 1061 20.95 58.38 19.41
C VAL A 1061 20.95 58.88 20.85
N LYS A 1062 21.87 58.31 21.64
CA LYS A 1062 22.20 58.74 23.00
C LYS A 1062 23.71 59.02 23.07
N PRO A 1063 24.12 60.31 23.15
CA PRO A 1063 25.53 60.66 23.25
C PRO A 1063 26.16 60.17 24.56
N VAL A 1064 27.48 59.98 24.57
CA VAL A 1064 28.24 59.70 25.80
C VAL A 1064 28.04 60.84 26.79
N ALA A 1065 27.59 60.54 28.01
CA ALA A 1065 27.48 61.54 29.06
C ALA A 1065 28.87 62.13 29.36
N GLU A 1066 29.04 63.44 29.22
CA GLU A 1066 30.24 64.13 29.71
C GLU A 1066 30.39 63.86 31.21
N ALA A 1067 31.52 63.24 31.60
CA ALA A 1067 31.85 63.10 33.01
C ALA A 1067 31.90 64.49 33.67
N PRO A 1068 31.30 64.69 34.86
CA PRO A 1068 31.34 66.00 35.51
C PRO A 1068 32.80 66.32 35.85
N LEU A 1069 33.29 67.45 35.32
CA LEU A 1069 34.58 68.03 35.64
C LEU A 1069 34.71 68.22 37.17
N ALA A 1070 35.40 67.30 37.84
CA ALA A 1070 35.78 67.46 39.24
C ALA A 1070 36.78 68.61 39.37
N ARG A 1071 36.30 69.77 39.83
CA ARG A 1071 37.13 70.91 40.22
C ARG A 1071 38.07 70.49 41.35
N SER A 1072 39.37 70.61 41.12
CA SER A 1072 40.39 70.48 42.15
C SER A 1072 40.28 71.63 43.16
N SER A 1073 39.91 71.35 44.41
CA SER A 1073 40.24 72.18 45.56
C SER A 1073 41.24 71.45 46.44
N ALA A 1074 42.51 71.82 46.32
CA ALA A 1074 43.56 71.38 47.24
C ALA A 1074 43.36 72.07 48.60
N GLY A 1075 43.01 71.29 49.62
CA GLY A 1075 42.97 71.69 51.02
C GLY A 1075 43.67 70.64 51.87
N TRP A 1076 44.89 70.97 52.29
CA TRP A 1076 45.82 70.13 53.04
C TRP A 1076 45.28 69.66 54.41
N ARG A 1077 45.49 68.38 54.75
CA ARG A 1077 45.72 67.93 56.14
C ARG A 1077 46.77 66.83 56.19
N TRP A 1078 47.73 67.04 57.07
CA TRP A 1078 48.79 66.12 57.47
C TRP A 1078 48.28 65.18 58.56
N GLU A 1079 48.46 63.88 58.40
CA GLU A 1079 48.60 62.95 59.52
C GLU A 1079 49.86 62.10 59.32
N ARG A 1080 50.74 62.19 60.33
CA ARG A 1080 51.82 61.25 60.61
C ARG A 1080 51.20 60.07 61.37
N ASP A 1081 51.52 58.83 61.01
CA ASP A 1081 52.45 58.02 61.82
C ASP A 1081 52.81 56.70 61.09
N PRO A 1082 53.98 56.10 61.39
CA PRO A 1082 54.62 55.04 60.64
C PRO A 1082 54.35 53.65 61.24
N ASN A 1083 54.40 52.62 60.38
CA ASN A 1083 55.21 51.40 60.57
C ASN A 1083 54.79 50.32 59.56
N ALA A 1084 55.82 49.73 58.94
CA ALA A 1084 55.85 48.55 58.06
C ALA A 1084 55.50 48.79 56.58
#